data_AF-A0A8H7TTU9-F1
#
_entry.id   AF-A0A8H7TTU9-F1
#
_cell.length_a   1.000
_cell.length_b   1.000
_cell.length_c   1.000
_cell.angle_alpha   90.00
_cell.angle_beta   90.00
_cell.angle_gamma   90.00
#
_symmetry.space_group_name_H-M   'P 1'
#
loop_
_entity.id
_entity.type
_entity.pdbx_description
1 polymer ?
#
loop_
_entity_poly.entity_id
_entity_poly.type
_entity_poly.pdbx_seq_one_letter_code
_entity_poly.pdbx_strand_id
1 'polypeptide(L)'
;MPGKSFINDITNPVERALRSQLLRDSSLAIIPSEKVLYRRAASRTDKVVLLSGGGSGHEPAHAGYLGEGMLDVVVAGEIFASPSSSQILRGITAAQSTKGTLLIVKNYTGDKLNFGLAAEKAKANGQSVEMVVVGDDVSVEGSSLVGQRGLAGTAFVHKVAGALATKGASLKEVAAVAQKAASQMATVAASLDRCTVPGRSAPGLAADELEFGMGIHNEPGVRRSKIESLDSTVQSALDMLFTRKANMWQPKSGQKVALMLNNLGGLSVLELSVIFEEVAKQVATRGLEVVRSVVGSFVTSLDGPGFSISVLAVDDELLELLDAPTGASAWPRSIEYWTPSQEAQITSKIPSSEGRKAGLEVSTTVLKGLIASITKTVTEDEPKITEYDTLAGDGDCGQTLLNGVNGLVREFDGDQQSTIDIGDLFRRIASTAEKSMGGTSGAIYAIFLNAVANSLVASSASHNEVAPLLRASLQLGLRELCRYTPARIGHRTLMDALIPFVEAFAQDGDFSKAVEEAKKGAEGTRRMEAALGRASYVGKERFEEEGGIPDPGALGILPVSIRERIYRHAGLIAGHRLIYGDPLEDDDTLLLMRICHQIRNEVEALISKHNAWAFTISIEETLLSLRGWTPEACARLHDVHVDVRTSQYSPVTWSLIRAWQGAAKHLLQHAKPGQLRLHVICHVGDDVARARAVVKPFEQFPGRLKELELCLANYALPDLLKLARETVALAQAPDEEEAHRANHPFPFFSLPQEIRHHIFQYTGLVLPHRNVLWLPDGYGFRRQYIWCECDGTVCRERDLHHNQKFYQCDVEDDFCARRSSSFSTSCKHEAALSLLLASRALYQEAIAFFYASNRITIAARDHPEHAISMWDPTRSPPPREDDWNVPNWEREESDSAEQITHDPTRLFIKHIGTAVLRHLRNIEIVLPMTTMNSSLDDKLSIYTEWLEAVDLLAEHCNVAALTISIHVFTMRRYFRRPLSITEDIRQTQSLRMINPLKRLSGLGRLFVLLEWPHHWSSLSPRLDIESSGMPKKPSPGCGIGEHFIPSSEPILMQEETQLERQIMGEQYDSFAVGKRELLPSPLLRRDWNSSMG
;
A
#
# COMPACT_ATOMS: atom_id res chain seq x y z
N MET A 1 16.64 1.28 -28.13
CA MET A 1 16.41 2.50 -28.94
C MET A 1 17.54 3.48 -28.66
N PRO A 2 18.07 4.22 -29.64
CA PRO A 2 18.90 5.38 -29.35
C PRO A 2 18.12 6.32 -28.41
N GLY A 3 18.78 6.88 -27.38
CA GLY A 3 18.13 7.57 -26.27
C GLY A 3 17.25 8.77 -26.68
N LYS A 4 16.30 9.18 -25.83
CA LYS A 4 15.38 10.30 -26.12
C LYS A 4 16.15 11.63 -26.12
N SER A 5 16.42 12.18 -27.31
CA SER A 5 17.10 13.49 -27.42
C SER A 5 16.64 14.25 -28.66
N PHE A 6 16.37 15.55 -28.51
CA PHE A 6 16.02 16.45 -29.62
C PHE A 6 17.17 16.69 -30.60
N ILE A 7 18.39 16.26 -30.28
CA ILE A 7 19.59 16.51 -31.09
C ILE A 7 20.12 15.26 -31.83
N ASN A 8 19.45 14.11 -31.72
CA ASN A 8 19.90 12.86 -32.36
C ASN A 8 20.05 12.96 -33.89
N ASP A 9 19.20 13.75 -34.56
CA ASP A 9 19.22 13.93 -36.03
C ASP A 9 19.89 15.25 -36.46
N ILE A 10 20.56 15.93 -35.54
CA ILE A 10 21.23 17.19 -35.83
C ILE A 10 22.69 16.94 -36.20
N THR A 11 23.08 17.32 -37.41
CA THR A 11 24.50 17.39 -37.79
C THR A 11 25.22 18.49 -37.02
N ASN A 12 26.41 18.18 -36.49
CA ASN A 12 27.28 19.08 -35.71
C ASN A 12 26.54 19.83 -34.58
N PRO A 13 25.89 19.12 -33.64
CA PRO A 13 25.04 19.75 -32.63
C PRO A 13 25.81 20.74 -31.74
N VAL A 14 27.07 20.44 -31.40
CA VAL A 14 27.95 21.33 -30.62
C VAL A 14 28.19 22.66 -31.34
N GLU A 15 28.50 22.61 -32.63
CA GLU A 15 28.76 23.83 -33.42
C GLU A 15 27.51 24.70 -33.50
N ARG A 16 26.33 24.09 -33.72
CA ARG A 16 25.05 24.80 -33.73
C ARG A 16 24.72 25.41 -32.36
N ALA A 17 25.02 24.70 -31.26
CA ALA A 17 24.85 25.21 -29.91
C ALA A 17 25.75 26.43 -29.63
N LEU A 18 27.01 26.43 -30.12
CA LEU A 18 27.88 27.60 -30.00
C LEU A 18 27.41 28.78 -30.86
N ARG A 19 26.95 28.52 -32.09
CA ARG A 19 26.40 29.56 -32.98
C ARG A 19 25.18 30.24 -32.38
N SER A 20 24.37 29.55 -31.58
CA SER A 20 23.21 30.17 -30.93
C SER A 20 23.61 31.27 -29.93
N GLN A 21 24.81 31.18 -29.34
CA GLN A 21 25.32 32.23 -28.44
C GLN A 21 25.51 33.56 -29.17
N LEU A 22 25.89 33.54 -30.46
CA LEU A 22 26.03 34.74 -31.29
C LEU A 22 24.71 35.47 -31.52
N LEU A 23 23.59 34.73 -31.49
CA LEU A 23 22.26 35.30 -31.65
C LEU A 23 21.78 36.01 -30.37
N ARG A 24 22.37 35.66 -29.22
CA ARG A 24 22.05 36.22 -27.90
C ARG A 24 22.97 37.36 -27.51
N ASP A 25 24.24 37.29 -27.93
CA ASP A 25 25.26 38.29 -27.61
C ASP A 25 26.10 38.64 -28.83
N SER A 26 25.84 39.83 -29.38
CA SER A 26 26.57 40.37 -30.54
C SER A 26 28.04 40.71 -30.25
N SER A 27 28.46 40.74 -28.97
CA SER A 27 29.85 40.94 -28.57
C SER A 27 30.72 39.70 -28.78
N LEU A 28 30.12 38.55 -29.09
CA LEU A 28 30.82 37.29 -29.33
C LEU A 28 31.18 37.08 -30.81
N ALA A 29 32.19 36.23 -31.04
CA ALA A 29 32.59 35.73 -32.34
C ALA A 29 32.94 34.25 -32.23
N ILE A 30 32.83 33.52 -33.35
CA ILE A 30 33.11 32.08 -33.40
C ILE A 30 34.08 31.78 -34.55
N ILE A 31 34.90 30.74 -34.36
CA ILE A 31 35.63 30.04 -35.41
C ILE A 31 34.95 28.67 -35.55
N PRO A 32 33.98 28.51 -36.49
CA PRO A 32 33.08 27.35 -36.48
C PRO A 32 33.79 26.00 -36.65
N SER A 33 34.74 25.91 -37.58
CA SER A 33 35.47 24.68 -37.90
C SER A 33 36.28 24.12 -36.72
N GLU A 34 36.71 24.99 -35.81
CA GLU A 34 37.49 24.65 -34.63
C GLU A 34 36.68 24.73 -33.33
N LYS A 35 35.40 25.10 -33.39
CA LYS A 35 34.49 25.22 -32.23
C LYS A 35 35.03 26.14 -31.13
N VAL A 36 35.64 27.25 -31.55
CA VAL A 36 36.18 28.28 -30.67
C VAL A 36 35.20 29.44 -30.61
N LEU A 37 34.69 29.76 -29.42
CA LEU A 37 33.82 30.90 -29.17
C LEU A 37 34.57 31.90 -28.27
N TYR A 38 34.57 33.19 -28.62
CA TYR A 38 35.35 34.19 -27.92
C TYR A 38 34.70 35.57 -27.93
N ARG A 39 35.07 36.44 -26.99
CA ARG A 39 34.63 37.84 -27.00
C ARG A 39 35.39 38.61 -28.07
N ARG A 40 34.70 39.39 -28.93
CA ARG A 40 35.35 40.25 -29.94
C ARG A 40 36.34 41.22 -29.31
N ALA A 41 35.98 41.79 -28.16
CA ALA A 41 36.84 42.68 -27.38
C ALA A 41 38.13 41.99 -26.87
N ALA A 42 38.16 40.67 -26.75
CA ALA A 42 39.35 39.93 -26.35
C ALA A 42 40.33 39.71 -27.52
N SER A 43 39.95 39.98 -28.77
CA SER A 43 40.86 39.86 -29.92
C SER A 43 42.15 40.68 -29.74
N ARG A 44 42.05 41.83 -29.05
CA ARG A 44 43.16 42.60 -28.50
C ARG A 44 42.74 43.22 -27.17
N THR A 45 43.39 42.83 -26.08
CA THR A 45 43.07 43.32 -24.74
C THR A 45 44.34 43.59 -23.92
N ASP A 46 44.22 44.45 -22.91
CA ASP A 46 45.28 44.89 -21.98
C ASP A 46 45.24 44.16 -20.63
N LYS A 47 44.30 43.23 -20.44
CA LYS A 47 44.23 42.30 -19.30
C LYS A 47 44.69 40.89 -19.66
N VAL A 48 44.90 40.04 -18.67
CA VAL A 48 45.12 38.61 -18.88
C VAL A 48 43.90 38.00 -19.60
N VAL A 49 44.16 37.22 -20.66
CA VAL A 49 43.10 36.48 -21.37
C VAL A 49 42.78 35.21 -20.61
N LEU A 50 41.51 34.98 -20.30
CA LEU A 50 41.05 33.73 -19.68
C LEU A 50 40.47 32.78 -20.71
N LEU A 51 41.06 31.58 -20.81
CA LEU A 51 40.62 30.52 -21.69
C LEU A 51 40.24 29.28 -20.88
N SER A 52 39.08 28.71 -21.18
CA SER A 52 38.69 27.37 -20.72
C SER A 52 38.04 26.56 -21.84
N GLY A 53 37.65 25.33 -21.54
CA GLY A 53 37.10 24.40 -22.52
C GLY A 53 36.98 22.98 -21.98
N GLY A 54 36.68 22.06 -22.88
CA GLY A 54 36.48 20.65 -22.58
C GLY A 54 35.45 20.02 -23.52
N GLY A 55 35.04 18.79 -23.20
CA GLY A 55 33.90 18.16 -23.88
C GLY A 55 32.61 18.96 -23.72
N SER A 56 31.74 18.88 -24.71
CA SER A 56 30.39 19.44 -24.65
C SER A 56 29.43 18.54 -23.86
N GLY A 57 28.26 19.06 -23.51
CA GLY A 57 27.27 18.36 -22.68
C GLY A 57 27.27 18.79 -21.21
N HIS A 58 27.94 19.90 -20.89
CA HIS A 58 27.98 20.48 -19.54
C HIS A 58 27.43 21.90 -19.50
N GLU A 59 26.72 22.31 -20.56
CA GLU A 59 26.18 23.65 -20.70
C GLU A 59 25.36 24.06 -19.45
N PRO A 60 25.57 25.26 -18.88
CA PRO A 60 26.23 26.41 -19.49
C PRO A 60 27.76 26.36 -19.50
N ALA A 61 28.40 25.40 -18.82
CA ALA A 61 29.84 25.23 -18.88
C ALA A 61 30.30 24.85 -20.31
N HIS A 62 31.15 25.61 -21.00
CA HIS A 62 31.78 26.87 -20.56
C HIS A 62 31.29 28.12 -21.29
N ALA A 63 30.53 27.96 -22.38
CA ALA A 63 30.12 29.08 -23.24
C ALA A 63 29.28 30.14 -22.51
N GLY A 64 28.47 29.74 -21.51
CA GLY A 64 27.68 30.66 -20.71
C GLY A 64 28.50 31.56 -19.78
N TYR A 65 29.79 31.22 -19.56
CA TYR A 65 30.73 31.99 -18.76
C TYR A 65 31.59 32.96 -19.57
N LEU A 66 31.36 33.08 -20.88
CA LEU A 66 31.93 34.15 -21.68
C LEU A 66 31.32 35.49 -21.29
N GLY A 67 32.17 36.43 -20.88
CA GLY A 67 31.75 37.73 -20.40
C GLY A 67 32.89 38.48 -19.72
N GLU A 68 32.77 39.81 -19.65
CA GLU A 68 33.69 40.61 -18.83
C GLU A 68 33.59 40.15 -17.37
N GLY A 69 34.70 40.10 -16.64
CA GLY A 69 34.71 39.54 -15.28
C GLY A 69 34.73 38.00 -15.20
N MET A 70 34.69 37.27 -16.32
CA MET A 70 34.84 35.79 -16.37
C MET A 70 35.72 35.35 -17.56
N LEU A 71 35.24 34.46 -18.45
CA LEU A 71 36.02 33.92 -19.57
C LEU A 71 36.03 34.84 -20.78
N ASP A 72 37.15 34.84 -21.51
CA ASP A 72 37.30 35.54 -22.80
C ASP A 72 37.20 34.60 -24.00
N VAL A 73 37.64 33.35 -23.82
CA VAL A 73 37.69 32.31 -24.86
C VAL A 73 37.21 30.96 -24.30
N VAL A 74 36.39 30.27 -25.09
CA VAL A 74 35.92 28.91 -24.84
C VAL A 74 36.23 28.04 -26.04
N VAL A 75 36.78 26.85 -25.78
CA VAL A 75 37.09 25.86 -26.81
C VAL A 75 36.30 24.58 -26.52
N ALA A 76 35.36 24.23 -27.39
CA ALA A 76 34.49 23.07 -27.20
C ALA A 76 34.96 21.85 -28.01
N GLY A 77 35.02 20.70 -27.37
CA GLY A 77 35.24 19.41 -28.03
C GLY A 77 33.95 18.77 -28.56
N GLU A 78 33.94 17.45 -28.72
CA GLU A 78 32.68 16.72 -28.93
C GLU A 78 31.99 16.46 -27.59
N ILE A 79 30.77 15.90 -27.61
CA ILE A 79 30.05 15.53 -26.38
C ILE A 79 30.92 14.56 -25.57
N PHE A 80 31.28 14.98 -24.34
CA PHE A 80 32.14 14.27 -23.39
C PHE A 80 33.55 13.91 -23.92
N ALA A 81 34.07 14.64 -24.90
CA ALA A 81 35.44 14.46 -25.39
C ALA A 81 36.19 15.77 -25.47
N SER A 82 37.41 15.81 -24.92
CA SER A 82 38.29 16.99 -24.90
C SER A 82 38.52 17.59 -26.29
N PRO A 83 38.58 18.93 -26.45
CA PRO A 83 39.03 19.54 -27.69
C PRO A 83 40.50 19.20 -27.98
N SER A 84 40.85 19.14 -29.26
CA SER A 84 42.23 18.89 -29.69
C SER A 84 43.16 20.07 -29.35
N SER A 85 44.46 19.77 -29.15
CA SER A 85 45.49 20.80 -28.95
C SER A 85 45.53 21.88 -30.05
N SER A 86 45.15 21.55 -31.29
CA SER A 86 45.05 22.52 -32.40
C SER A 86 43.89 23.50 -32.22
N GLN A 87 42.72 23.02 -31.77
CA GLN A 87 41.59 23.90 -31.47
C GLN A 87 41.92 24.83 -30.30
N ILE A 88 42.60 24.31 -29.27
CA ILE A 88 42.99 25.10 -28.10
C ILE A 88 44.03 26.15 -28.48
N LEU A 89 45.07 25.79 -29.24
CA LEU A 89 46.03 26.74 -29.77
C LEU A 89 45.35 27.82 -30.61
N ARG A 90 44.36 27.43 -31.43
CA ARG A 90 43.55 28.38 -32.18
C ARG A 90 42.82 29.36 -31.26
N GLY A 91 42.24 28.88 -30.17
CA GLY A 91 41.65 29.71 -29.10
C GLY A 91 42.64 30.70 -28.48
N ILE A 92 43.86 30.24 -28.13
CA ILE A 92 44.92 31.12 -27.61
C ILE A 92 45.28 32.21 -28.62
N THR A 93 45.34 31.87 -29.92
CA THR A 93 45.65 32.87 -30.96
C THR A 93 44.48 33.80 -31.29
N ALA A 94 43.24 33.42 -30.98
CA ALA A 94 42.04 34.21 -31.28
C ALA A 94 41.88 35.43 -30.36
N ALA A 95 42.49 35.39 -29.16
CA ALA A 95 42.50 36.49 -28.21
C ALA A 95 43.94 36.80 -27.78
N GLN A 96 44.42 38.00 -28.10
CA GLN A 96 45.81 38.40 -27.84
C GLN A 96 45.88 39.45 -26.73
N SER A 97 46.84 39.27 -25.84
CA SER A 97 47.18 40.22 -24.79
C SER A 97 48.67 40.23 -24.51
N THR A 98 49.22 41.41 -24.23
CA THR A 98 50.59 41.57 -23.75
C THR A 98 50.79 41.03 -22.34
N LYS A 99 49.71 40.84 -21.58
CA LYS A 99 49.74 40.23 -20.24
C LYS A 99 49.63 38.70 -20.25
N GLY A 100 49.50 38.08 -21.43
CA GLY A 100 49.45 36.61 -21.58
C GLY A 100 48.06 36.00 -21.37
N THR A 101 48.03 34.67 -21.33
CA THR A 101 46.81 33.85 -21.29
C THR A 101 46.86 32.83 -20.15
N LEU A 102 45.79 32.76 -19.35
CA LEU A 102 45.60 31.71 -18.34
C LEU A 102 44.63 30.66 -18.87
N LEU A 103 45.07 29.41 -18.89
CA LEU A 103 44.25 28.24 -19.18
C LEU A 103 43.67 27.68 -17.87
N ILE A 104 42.35 27.67 -17.72
CA ILE A 104 41.67 27.03 -16.58
C ILE A 104 41.11 25.69 -17.06
N VAL A 105 41.62 24.58 -16.52
CA VAL A 105 41.41 23.23 -17.08
C VAL A 105 40.84 22.30 -16.02
N LYS A 106 39.74 21.61 -16.32
CA LYS A 106 39.18 20.57 -15.44
C LYS A 106 40.14 19.37 -15.40
N ASN A 107 40.31 18.72 -14.25
CA ASN A 107 41.27 17.62 -14.10
C ASN A 107 40.77 16.30 -14.72
N TYR A 108 40.75 16.25 -16.05
CA TYR A 108 40.57 15.04 -16.85
C TYR A 108 41.83 14.81 -17.69
N THR A 109 42.24 13.55 -17.84
CA THR A 109 43.48 13.20 -18.57
C THR A 109 43.50 13.77 -19.98
N GLY A 110 42.40 13.64 -20.73
CA GLY A 110 42.29 14.20 -22.08
C GLY A 110 42.43 15.72 -22.12
N ASP A 111 41.82 16.42 -21.16
CA ASP A 111 41.91 17.87 -21.04
C ASP A 111 43.34 18.31 -20.67
N LYS A 112 43.96 17.70 -19.64
CA LYS A 112 45.33 18.04 -19.23
C LYS A 112 46.33 17.91 -20.38
N LEU A 113 46.27 16.80 -21.13
CA LEU A 113 47.20 16.53 -22.21
C LEU A 113 47.02 17.50 -23.39
N ASN A 114 45.77 17.73 -23.83
CA ASN A 114 45.51 18.60 -24.98
C ASN A 114 45.79 20.08 -24.67
N PHE A 115 45.39 20.57 -23.49
CA PHE A 115 45.66 21.94 -23.06
C PHE A 115 47.15 22.16 -22.77
N GLY A 116 47.82 21.21 -22.11
CA GLY A 116 49.26 21.27 -21.87
C GLY A 116 50.05 21.32 -23.18
N LEU A 117 49.74 20.46 -24.16
CA LEU A 117 50.39 20.49 -25.47
C LEU A 117 50.13 21.82 -26.21
N ALA A 118 48.93 22.39 -26.11
CA ALA A 118 48.63 23.69 -26.69
C ALA A 118 49.41 24.83 -26.01
N ALA A 119 49.55 24.78 -24.68
CA ALA A 119 50.34 25.75 -23.91
C ALA A 119 51.81 25.71 -24.32
N GLU A 120 52.42 24.52 -24.43
CA GLU A 120 53.82 24.39 -24.84
C GLU A 120 54.05 24.86 -26.29
N LYS A 121 53.10 24.59 -27.20
CA LYS A 121 53.13 25.15 -28.57
C LYS A 121 53.02 26.67 -28.58
N ALA A 122 52.16 27.26 -27.75
CA ALA A 122 52.01 28.70 -27.64
C ALA A 122 53.28 29.38 -27.07
N LYS A 123 53.89 28.78 -26.03
CA LYS A 123 55.17 29.23 -25.46
C LYS A 123 56.31 29.17 -26.48
N ALA A 124 56.38 28.08 -27.26
CA ALA A 124 57.36 27.96 -28.35
C ALA A 124 57.19 29.06 -29.42
N ASN A 125 55.96 29.57 -29.60
CA ASN A 125 55.65 30.70 -30.48
C ASN A 125 55.79 32.08 -29.79
N GLY A 126 56.40 32.14 -28.60
CA GLY A 126 56.68 33.38 -27.88
C GLY A 126 55.50 33.95 -27.09
N GLN A 127 54.40 33.21 -26.91
CA GLN A 127 53.26 33.65 -26.10
C GLN A 127 53.46 33.30 -24.62
N SER A 128 53.10 34.21 -23.71
CA SER A 128 53.10 33.94 -22.26
C SER A 128 51.81 33.22 -21.88
N VAL A 129 51.92 31.97 -21.41
CA VAL A 129 50.78 31.12 -21.07
C VAL A 129 51.03 30.40 -19.75
N GLU A 130 50.06 30.48 -18.84
CA GLU A 130 50.01 29.69 -17.59
C GLU A 130 48.79 28.77 -17.60
N MET A 131 48.83 27.72 -16.79
CA MET A 131 47.75 26.72 -16.69
C MET A 131 47.44 26.40 -15.24
N VAL A 132 46.15 26.46 -14.87
CA VAL A 132 45.63 26.03 -13.57
C VAL A 132 44.68 24.85 -13.79
N VAL A 133 44.91 23.78 -13.03
CA VAL A 133 44.09 22.57 -13.07
C VAL A 133 43.12 22.57 -11.89
N VAL A 134 41.83 22.38 -12.15
CA VAL A 134 40.77 22.31 -11.14
C VAL A 134 40.41 20.86 -10.89
N GLY A 135 40.61 20.40 -9.65
CA GLY A 135 40.22 19.07 -9.18
C GLY A 135 39.53 19.20 -7.84
N ASP A 136 38.25 19.51 -7.86
CA ASP A 136 37.42 19.80 -6.68
C ASP A 136 36.61 18.59 -6.18
N ASP A 137 36.53 17.51 -6.96
CA ASP A 137 35.76 16.32 -6.59
C ASP A 137 36.35 15.53 -5.42
N VAL A 138 35.63 15.47 -4.31
CA VAL A 138 36.04 14.73 -3.09
C VAL A 138 35.74 13.24 -3.13
N SER A 139 34.87 12.82 -4.05
CA SER A 139 34.33 11.47 -4.03
C SER A 139 35.37 10.43 -4.39
N VAL A 140 36.24 10.73 -5.36
CA VAL A 140 37.27 9.80 -5.83
C VAL A 140 38.57 10.01 -5.07
N GLU A 141 39.01 8.98 -4.36
CA GLU A 141 40.41 8.84 -3.95
C GLU A 141 41.20 8.39 -5.18
N GLY A 142 41.51 9.35 -6.07
CA GLY A 142 42.29 9.02 -7.26
C GLY A 142 43.59 8.31 -6.85
N SER A 143 44.10 7.40 -7.69
CA SER A 143 45.51 7.03 -7.57
C SER A 143 46.32 8.32 -7.55
N SER A 144 47.39 8.39 -6.73
CA SER A 144 48.23 9.58 -6.59
C SER A 144 48.74 10.15 -7.92
N LEU A 145 48.68 9.35 -8.99
CA LEU A 145 49.10 9.69 -10.36
C LEU A 145 48.07 10.51 -11.16
N VAL A 146 46.76 10.41 -10.90
CA VAL A 146 45.72 11.05 -11.74
C VAL A 146 45.05 12.24 -11.06
N GLY A 147 44.84 12.17 -9.74
CA GLY A 147 44.20 13.21 -8.92
C GLY A 147 42.66 13.25 -9.01
N GLN A 148 42.05 14.24 -8.36
CA GLN A 148 40.60 14.46 -8.24
C GLN A 148 39.98 15.06 -9.50
N ARG A 149 38.76 14.66 -9.88
CA ARG A 149 38.07 15.21 -11.08
C ARG A 149 37.70 16.69 -10.88
N GLY A 150 37.60 17.44 -11.97
CA GLY A 150 37.10 18.82 -11.97
C GLY A 150 35.61 18.89 -12.28
N LEU A 151 34.79 19.41 -11.36
CA LEU A 151 33.33 19.47 -11.43
C LEU A 151 32.83 20.94 -11.36
N ALA A 152 31.71 21.17 -10.67
CA ALA A 152 30.99 22.43 -10.62
C ALA A 152 31.78 23.59 -10.01
N GLY A 153 32.73 23.32 -9.10
CA GLY A 153 33.58 24.34 -8.50
C GLY A 153 34.44 25.10 -9.50
N THR A 154 34.67 24.54 -10.69
CA THR A 154 35.34 25.23 -11.82
C THR A 154 34.71 26.59 -12.14
N ALA A 155 33.39 26.74 -11.98
CA ALA A 155 32.70 28.02 -12.22
C ALA A 155 33.13 29.12 -11.22
N PHE A 156 33.40 28.78 -9.96
CA PHE A 156 33.98 29.72 -9.00
C PHE A 156 35.38 30.17 -9.42
N VAL A 157 36.22 29.25 -9.92
CA VAL A 157 37.56 29.56 -10.41
C VAL A 157 37.50 30.54 -11.58
N HIS A 158 36.59 30.32 -12.54
CA HIS A 158 36.35 31.26 -13.63
C HIS A 158 35.97 32.65 -13.11
N LYS A 159 35.11 32.72 -12.10
CA LYS A 159 34.60 33.98 -11.55
C LYS A 159 35.69 34.80 -10.88
N VAL A 160 36.46 34.20 -9.97
CA VAL A 160 37.48 34.95 -9.21
C VAL A 160 38.67 35.33 -10.08
N ALA A 161 39.09 34.43 -10.99
CA ALA A 161 40.18 34.72 -11.93
C ALA A 161 39.78 35.84 -12.90
N GLY A 162 38.56 35.79 -13.45
CA GLY A 162 38.08 36.77 -14.42
C GLY A 162 37.90 38.16 -13.81
N ALA A 163 37.37 38.21 -12.58
CA ALA A 163 37.26 39.44 -11.82
C ALA A 163 38.63 40.09 -11.57
N LEU A 164 39.62 39.29 -11.14
CA LEU A 164 40.97 39.81 -10.88
C LEU A 164 41.70 40.23 -12.16
N ALA A 165 41.55 39.47 -13.24
CA ALA A 165 42.08 39.85 -14.55
C ALA A 165 41.48 41.19 -15.01
N THR A 166 40.18 41.41 -14.80
CA THR A 166 39.50 42.67 -15.15
C THR A 166 40.02 43.87 -14.35
N LYS A 167 40.50 43.65 -13.11
CA LYS A 167 41.22 44.67 -12.32
C LYS A 167 42.64 44.97 -12.86
N GLY A 168 43.09 44.29 -13.91
CA GLY A 168 44.37 44.54 -14.57
C GLY A 168 45.57 43.81 -13.95
N ALA A 169 45.36 42.82 -13.09
CA ALA A 169 46.42 42.02 -12.48
C ALA A 169 47.29 41.28 -13.52
N SER A 170 48.50 40.90 -13.10
CA SER A 170 49.44 40.12 -13.93
C SER A 170 49.03 38.65 -14.05
N LEU A 171 49.55 37.95 -15.07
CA LEU A 171 49.29 36.52 -15.28
C LEU A 171 49.58 35.67 -14.06
N LYS A 172 50.68 35.97 -13.35
CA LYS A 172 51.11 35.24 -12.17
C LYS A 172 50.13 35.43 -11.00
N GLU A 173 49.64 36.65 -10.79
CA GLU A 173 48.66 36.96 -9.73
C GLU A 173 47.32 36.29 -10.01
N VAL A 174 46.85 36.36 -11.26
CA VAL A 174 45.59 35.71 -11.67
C VAL A 174 45.70 34.19 -11.55
N ALA A 175 46.82 33.60 -11.96
CA ALA A 175 47.07 32.16 -11.79
C ALA A 175 47.11 31.77 -10.31
N ALA A 176 47.73 32.58 -9.45
CA ALA A 176 47.80 32.33 -8.01
C ALA A 176 46.41 32.34 -7.36
N VAL A 177 45.55 33.30 -7.67
CA VAL A 177 44.18 33.36 -7.14
C VAL A 177 43.30 32.25 -7.67
N ALA A 178 43.43 31.89 -8.96
CA ALA A 178 42.75 30.74 -9.53
C ALA A 178 43.15 29.43 -8.82
N GLN A 179 44.46 29.25 -8.57
CA GLN A 179 44.98 28.08 -7.88
C GLN A 179 44.55 28.04 -6.39
N LYS A 180 44.54 29.20 -5.71
CA LYS A 180 44.05 29.35 -4.35
C LYS A 180 42.60 28.89 -4.23
N ALA A 181 41.72 29.42 -5.08
CA ALA A 181 40.31 29.01 -5.10
C ALA A 181 40.16 27.51 -5.38
N ALA A 182 40.87 26.98 -6.38
CA ALA A 182 40.84 25.54 -6.71
C ALA A 182 41.29 24.65 -5.54
N SER A 183 42.23 25.11 -4.71
CA SER A 183 42.74 24.37 -3.54
C SER A 183 41.89 24.50 -2.27
N GLN A 184 40.97 25.46 -2.23
CA GLN A 184 40.14 25.79 -1.07
C GLN A 184 38.67 25.41 -1.26
N MET A 185 38.40 24.50 -2.19
CA MET A 185 37.06 24.02 -2.49
C MET A 185 36.95 22.50 -2.49
N ALA A 186 35.73 22.05 -2.32
CA ALA A 186 35.36 20.64 -2.35
C ALA A 186 33.97 20.51 -2.97
N THR A 187 33.79 19.50 -3.83
CA THR A 187 32.55 19.20 -4.53
C THR A 187 32.20 17.72 -4.44
N VAL A 188 30.93 17.41 -4.18
CA VAL A 188 30.38 16.06 -4.20
C VAL A 188 29.09 16.03 -5.00
N ALA A 189 28.84 14.95 -5.75
CA ALA A 189 27.62 14.75 -6.51
C ALA A 189 26.80 13.58 -5.95
N ALA A 190 25.48 13.64 -6.12
CA ALA A 190 24.55 12.55 -5.93
C ALA A 190 23.63 12.48 -7.16
N SER A 191 23.48 11.29 -7.74
CA SER A 191 22.73 11.08 -8.98
C SER A 191 21.73 9.94 -8.82
N LEU A 192 20.50 10.16 -9.28
CA LEU A 192 19.44 9.15 -9.31
C LEU A 192 19.62 8.20 -10.50
N ASP A 193 20.24 8.66 -11.57
CA ASP A 193 20.56 7.85 -12.75
C ASP A 193 21.68 8.49 -13.58
N ARG A 194 22.11 7.80 -14.64
CA ARG A 194 23.02 8.29 -15.68
C ARG A 194 22.30 9.26 -16.62
N CYS A 195 23.05 10.16 -17.23
CA CYS A 195 22.53 10.97 -18.32
C CYS A 195 22.47 10.21 -19.65
N THR A 196 21.55 10.62 -20.51
CA THR A 196 21.36 10.13 -21.87
C THR A 196 22.34 10.80 -22.83
N VAL A 197 23.33 10.06 -23.29
CA VAL A 197 24.23 10.54 -24.35
C VAL A 197 23.60 10.27 -25.72
N PRO A 198 23.40 11.28 -26.59
CA PRO A 198 22.82 11.11 -27.92
C PRO A 198 23.50 9.98 -28.72
N GLY A 199 22.70 9.06 -29.25
CA GLY A 199 23.17 7.91 -30.02
C GLY A 199 23.87 6.79 -29.21
N ARG A 200 23.90 6.86 -27.87
CA ARG A 200 24.45 5.81 -27.00
C ARG A 200 23.41 5.29 -26.02
N SER A 201 23.60 4.08 -25.53
CA SER A 201 22.81 3.48 -24.45
C SER A 201 23.72 3.02 -23.33
N ALA A 202 23.38 3.33 -22.08
CA ALA A 202 24.03 2.81 -20.88
C ALA A 202 22.97 2.26 -19.93
N PRO A 203 23.26 1.18 -19.18
CA PRO A 203 22.35 0.68 -18.16
C PRO A 203 22.25 1.68 -16.99
N GLY A 204 21.01 2.04 -16.63
CA GLY A 204 20.71 2.94 -15.52
C GLY A 204 20.79 2.28 -14.15
N LEU A 205 20.33 3.00 -13.13
CA LEU A 205 20.18 2.54 -11.75
C LEU A 205 18.79 1.89 -11.52
N ALA A 206 18.64 1.17 -10.39
CA ALA A 206 17.32 0.71 -9.95
C ALA A 206 16.45 1.87 -9.44
N ALA A 207 15.13 1.72 -9.46
CA ALA A 207 14.18 2.80 -9.13
C ALA A 207 14.30 3.34 -7.69
N ASP A 208 14.87 2.55 -6.78
CA ASP A 208 15.08 2.88 -5.38
C ASP A 208 16.56 3.12 -5.04
N GLU A 209 17.42 3.31 -6.04
CA GLU A 209 18.86 3.54 -5.88
C GLU A 209 19.31 4.94 -6.29
N LEU A 210 20.38 5.40 -5.66
CA LEU A 210 21.17 6.55 -6.10
C LEU A 210 22.66 6.22 -6.03
N GLU A 211 23.49 6.99 -6.72
CA GLU A 211 24.94 6.85 -6.74
C GLU A 211 25.63 8.16 -6.33
N PHE A 212 26.44 8.09 -5.27
CA PHE A 212 27.28 9.18 -4.78
C PHE A 212 28.60 9.22 -5.54
N GLY A 213 29.00 10.43 -5.92
CA GLY A 213 30.24 10.69 -6.62
C GLY A 213 30.21 10.29 -8.09
N MET A 214 29.05 10.21 -8.74
CA MET A 214 29.03 10.03 -10.20
C MET A 214 29.71 11.23 -10.89
N GLY A 215 30.53 10.96 -11.90
CA GLY A 215 31.20 12.02 -12.67
C GLY A 215 30.29 12.67 -13.70
N ILE A 216 30.66 13.85 -14.19
CA ILE A 216 29.88 14.60 -15.19
C ILE A 216 29.85 13.95 -16.59
N HIS A 217 30.57 12.86 -16.85
CA HIS A 217 30.53 12.12 -18.12
C HIS A 217 30.02 10.67 -17.93
N ASN A 218 29.15 10.44 -16.94
CA ASN A 218 28.67 9.11 -16.52
C ASN A 218 29.76 8.19 -15.95
N GLU A 219 30.92 8.70 -15.53
CA GLU A 219 31.90 7.88 -14.82
C GLU A 219 31.30 7.34 -13.52
N PRO A 220 31.51 6.06 -13.20
CA PRO A 220 31.00 5.45 -11.97
C PRO A 220 31.32 6.29 -10.72
N GLY A 221 30.39 6.26 -9.77
CA GLY A 221 30.59 6.83 -8.46
C GLY A 221 31.36 5.91 -7.54
N VAL A 222 31.46 6.32 -6.28
CA VAL A 222 32.18 5.56 -5.25
C VAL A 222 31.26 4.76 -4.35
N ARG A 223 29.96 5.08 -4.34
CA ARG A 223 28.98 4.39 -3.51
C ARG A 223 27.59 4.45 -4.12
N ARG A 224 26.96 3.29 -4.30
CA ARG A 224 25.52 3.17 -4.54
C ARG A 224 24.79 2.96 -3.21
N SER A 225 23.61 3.52 -3.08
CA SER A 225 22.78 3.43 -1.88
C SER A 225 21.30 3.39 -2.25
N LYS A 226 20.47 2.88 -1.34
CA LYS A 226 19.02 3.06 -1.44
C LYS A 226 18.63 4.51 -1.14
N ILE A 227 17.53 4.96 -1.73
CA ILE A 227 16.92 6.26 -1.47
C ILE A 227 16.04 6.12 -0.22
N GLU A 228 16.54 6.57 0.94
CA GLU A 228 15.78 6.54 2.20
C GLU A 228 15.01 7.85 2.43
N SER A 229 15.71 8.98 2.41
CA SER A 229 15.14 10.32 2.55
C SER A 229 16.06 11.40 1.95
N LEU A 230 15.54 12.62 1.78
CA LEU A 230 16.37 13.76 1.37
C LEU A 230 17.41 14.11 2.45
N ASP A 231 17.00 14.16 3.72
CA ASP A 231 17.88 14.49 4.86
C ASP A 231 19.12 13.56 4.89
N SER A 232 18.89 12.25 4.76
CA SER A 232 19.96 11.24 4.79
C SER A 232 20.85 11.29 3.55
N THR A 233 20.28 11.60 2.38
CA THR A 233 21.02 11.77 1.13
C THR A 233 21.95 12.98 1.20
N VAL A 234 21.44 14.13 1.65
CA VAL A 234 22.23 15.35 1.86
C VAL A 234 23.28 15.13 2.93
N GLN A 235 22.93 14.50 4.05
CA GLN A 235 23.88 14.16 5.11
C GLN A 235 25.03 13.31 4.58
N SER A 236 24.70 12.24 3.85
CA SER A 236 25.67 11.36 3.22
C SER A 236 26.60 12.07 2.24
N ALA A 237 26.07 12.97 1.41
CA ALA A 237 26.87 13.76 0.49
C ALA A 237 27.80 14.70 1.26
N LEU A 238 27.27 15.45 2.24
CA LEU A 238 28.07 16.36 3.06
C LEU A 238 29.16 15.62 3.84
N ASP A 239 28.86 14.47 4.42
CA ASP A 239 29.84 13.67 5.17
C ASP A 239 31.06 13.30 4.30
N MET A 240 30.88 13.10 2.99
CA MET A 240 31.99 12.90 2.06
C MET A 240 32.88 14.15 1.90
N LEU A 241 32.30 15.37 1.95
CA LEU A 241 33.06 16.62 1.91
C LEU A 241 33.89 16.83 3.19
N PHE A 242 33.36 16.42 4.35
CA PHE A 242 33.99 16.66 5.65
C PHE A 242 34.85 15.50 6.17
N THR A 243 34.84 14.34 5.50
CA THR A 243 35.70 13.21 5.85
C THR A 243 37.16 13.62 5.68
N ARG A 244 37.95 13.55 6.76
CA ARG A 244 39.37 13.92 6.74
C ARG A 244 40.15 13.01 5.80
N LYS A 245 40.61 13.57 4.69
CA LYS A 245 41.53 12.93 3.74
C LYS A 245 42.80 13.76 3.60
N ALA A 246 43.93 13.10 3.37
CA ALA A 246 45.20 13.79 3.12
C ALA A 246 45.11 14.62 1.82
N ASN A 247 45.67 15.83 1.82
CA ASN A 247 45.66 16.74 0.67
C ASN A 247 44.26 17.23 0.23
N MET A 248 43.31 17.27 1.15
CA MET A 248 41.97 17.79 0.88
C MET A 248 41.62 18.96 1.80
N TRP A 249 40.78 19.86 1.29
CA TRP A 249 40.26 20.99 2.05
C TRP A 249 39.58 20.50 3.34
N GLN A 250 40.00 21.04 4.48
CA GLN A 250 39.40 20.78 5.78
C GLN A 250 38.93 22.11 6.38
N PRO A 251 37.61 22.38 6.39
CA PRO A 251 37.11 23.61 6.95
C PRO A 251 37.27 23.66 8.46
N LYS A 252 37.51 24.87 8.98
CA LYS A 252 37.50 25.16 10.43
C LYS A 252 36.09 25.57 10.86
N SER A 253 35.77 25.36 12.13
CA SER A 253 34.56 25.95 12.72
C SER A 253 34.60 27.48 12.57
N GLY A 254 33.48 28.08 12.19
CA GLY A 254 33.35 29.51 11.89
C GLY A 254 33.99 29.94 10.55
N GLN A 255 34.44 29.01 9.71
CA GLN A 255 34.99 29.35 8.40
C GLN A 255 33.89 29.93 7.51
N LYS A 256 34.14 31.11 6.94
CA LYS A 256 33.30 31.72 5.91
C LYS A 256 33.40 30.92 4.61
N VAL A 257 32.24 30.60 4.03
CA VAL A 257 32.14 29.82 2.79
C VAL A 257 31.15 30.40 1.80
N ALA A 258 31.44 30.21 0.51
CA ALA A 258 30.48 30.33 -0.58
C ALA A 258 29.97 28.93 -0.95
N LEU A 259 28.64 28.79 -1.02
CA LEU A 259 27.94 27.53 -1.29
C LEU A 259 27.36 27.54 -2.71
N MET A 260 27.54 26.46 -3.47
CA MET A 260 26.87 26.25 -4.75
C MET A 260 26.10 24.94 -4.71
N LEU A 261 24.80 25.02 -4.97
CA LEU A 261 23.99 23.86 -5.33
C LEU A 261 23.81 23.84 -6.85
N ASN A 262 24.42 22.86 -7.49
CA ASN A 262 24.43 22.69 -8.94
C ASN A 262 23.49 21.56 -9.37
N ASN A 263 22.62 21.83 -10.33
CA ASN A 263 21.82 20.83 -11.04
C ASN A 263 22.67 20.17 -12.14
N LEU A 264 22.69 18.83 -12.18
CA LEU A 264 23.33 18.08 -13.25
C LEU A 264 22.51 18.08 -14.55
N GLY A 265 21.28 18.61 -14.53
CA GLY A 265 20.48 18.94 -15.70
C GLY A 265 19.07 18.37 -15.70
N GLY A 266 18.83 17.29 -14.93
CA GLY A 266 17.57 16.56 -14.91
C GLY A 266 16.61 16.90 -13.76
N LEU A 267 17.01 17.71 -12.78
CA LEU A 267 16.13 18.05 -11.63
C LEU A 267 15.25 19.27 -11.91
N SER A 268 14.04 19.28 -11.35
CA SER A 268 13.14 20.44 -11.36
C SER A 268 13.62 21.57 -10.44
N VAL A 269 13.18 22.80 -10.71
CA VAL A 269 13.47 23.96 -9.84
C VAL A 269 12.89 23.76 -8.44
N LEU A 270 11.73 23.09 -8.33
CA LEU A 270 11.13 22.76 -7.03
C LEU A 270 12.04 21.84 -6.22
N GLU A 271 12.54 20.75 -6.82
CA GLU A 271 13.47 19.85 -6.14
C GLU A 271 14.74 20.56 -5.72
N LEU A 272 15.33 21.39 -6.59
CA LEU A 272 16.52 22.17 -6.25
C LEU A 272 16.29 23.12 -5.06
N SER A 273 15.13 23.77 -4.98
CA SER A 273 14.81 24.66 -3.86
C SER A 273 14.70 23.90 -2.54
N VAL A 274 14.07 22.72 -2.54
CA VAL A 274 13.94 21.87 -1.34
C VAL A 274 15.30 21.28 -0.95
N ILE A 275 16.11 20.81 -1.91
CA ILE A 275 17.47 20.33 -1.65
C ILE A 275 18.33 21.45 -1.07
N PHE A 276 18.21 22.68 -1.58
CA PHE A 276 18.99 23.81 -1.08
C PHE A 276 18.64 24.15 0.37
N GLU A 277 17.36 24.16 0.74
CA GLU A 277 16.93 24.39 2.12
C GLU A 277 17.61 23.39 3.07
N GLU A 278 17.57 22.10 2.75
CA GLU A 278 18.18 21.07 3.57
C GLU A 278 19.72 21.12 3.57
N VAL A 279 20.36 21.40 2.42
CA VAL A 279 21.82 21.59 2.33
C VAL A 279 22.26 22.77 3.17
N ALA A 280 21.60 23.92 3.05
CA ALA A 280 21.98 25.13 3.78
C ALA A 280 21.82 24.94 5.29
N LYS A 281 20.71 24.33 5.72
CA LYS A 281 20.47 23.93 7.12
C LYS A 281 21.58 23.02 7.64
N GLN A 282 21.91 21.95 6.91
CA GLN A 282 22.93 20.98 7.33
C GLN A 282 24.38 21.49 7.25
N VAL A 283 24.68 22.46 6.37
CA VAL A 283 25.98 23.14 6.33
C VAL A 283 26.13 24.07 7.52
N ALA A 284 25.08 24.79 7.89
CA ALA A 284 25.07 25.68 9.06
C ALA A 284 25.26 24.89 10.37
N THR A 285 24.60 23.73 10.54
CA THR A 285 24.79 22.88 11.74
C THR A 285 26.20 22.30 11.87
N ARG A 286 26.95 22.20 10.78
CA ARG A 286 28.37 21.81 10.76
C ARG A 286 29.34 22.95 11.10
N GLY A 287 28.81 24.11 11.52
CA GLY A 287 29.59 25.23 12.03
C GLY A 287 30.28 26.07 10.94
N LEU A 288 29.84 25.98 9.68
CA LEU A 288 30.30 26.87 8.62
C LEU A 288 29.41 28.12 8.53
N GLU A 289 30.04 29.27 8.29
CA GLU A 289 29.32 30.52 8.03
C GLU A 289 29.12 30.66 6.52
N VAL A 290 27.94 30.28 6.03
CA VAL A 290 27.58 30.54 4.63
C VAL A 290 27.41 32.04 4.47
N VAL A 291 28.26 32.68 3.64
CA VAL A 291 28.18 34.13 3.37
C VAL A 291 27.62 34.43 1.99
N ARG A 292 27.70 33.46 1.08
CA ARG A 292 27.20 33.54 -0.29
C ARG A 292 26.62 32.19 -0.70
N SER A 293 25.55 32.22 -1.48
CA SER A 293 24.99 31.02 -2.07
C SER A 293 24.54 31.24 -3.51
N VAL A 294 24.70 30.21 -4.35
CA VAL A 294 24.17 30.18 -5.71
C VAL A 294 23.51 28.83 -5.98
N VAL A 295 22.33 28.85 -6.59
CA VAL A 295 21.51 27.66 -6.87
C VAL A 295 21.09 27.69 -8.33
N GLY A 296 21.29 26.59 -9.05
CA GLY A 296 20.95 26.53 -10.47
C GLY A 296 21.76 25.50 -11.25
N SER A 297 21.79 25.63 -12.57
CA SER A 297 22.60 24.78 -13.46
C SER A 297 23.88 25.51 -13.84
N PHE A 298 25.03 25.04 -13.36
CA PHE A 298 26.34 25.66 -13.58
C PHE A 298 27.24 24.76 -14.43
N VAL A 299 27.40 23.50 -14.02
CA VAL A 299 28.13 22.47 -14.77
C VAL A 299 27.24 21.23 -14.82
N THR A 300 26.55 21.04 -15.95
CA THR A 300 25.60 19.94 -16.13
C THR A 300 26.29 18.66 -16.60
N SER A 301 25.50 17.60 -16.72
CA SER A 301 25.80 16.35 -17.40
C SER A 301 24.57 16.03 -18.26
N LEU A 302 24.36 16.78 -19.33
CA LEU A 302 23.18 16.70 -20.20
C LEU A 302 21.85 16.75 -19.39
N ASP A 303 21.08 15.65 -19.40
CA ASP A 303 19.81 15.44 -18.69
C ASP A 303 20.00 14.68 -17.36
N GLY A 304 21.21 14.66 -16.82
CA GLY A 304 21.57 13.89 -15.63
C GLY A 304 20.67 14.22 -14.42
N PRO A 305 19.88 13.26 -13.90
CA PRO A 305 18.96 13.49 -12.78
C PRO A 305 19.71 13.46 -11.45
N GLY A 306 20.36 14.56 -11.10
CA GLY A 306 21.11 14.67 -9.85
C GLY A 306 21.60 16.08 -9.57
N PHE A 307 22.28 16.23 -8.44
CA PHE A 307 22.84 17.49 -7.99
C PHE A 307 24.27 17.33 -7.51
N SER A 308 25.01 18.44 -7.42
CA SER A 308 26.28 18.51 -6.74
C SER A 308 26.35 19.71 -5.79
N ILE A 309 27.02 19.51 -4.66
CA ILE A 309 27.27 20.55 -3.65
C ILE A 309 28.73 20.94 -3.74
N SER A 310 29.02 22.20 -4.03
CA SER A 310 30.37 22.77 -3.96
C SER A 310 30.47 23.76 -2.81
N VAL A 311 31.51 23.64 -1.99
CA VAL A 311 31.78 24.55 -0.89
C VAL A 311 33.18 25.13 -1.09
N LEU A 312 33.27 26.46 -1.17
CA LEU A 312 34.52 27.21 -1.31
C LEU A 312 34.76 28.01 -0.02
N ALA A 313 35.88 27.78 0.65
CA ALA A 313 36.32 28.69 1.70
C ALA A 313 36.69 30.05 1.09
N VAL A 314 36.19 31.12 1.71
CA VAL A 314 36.42 32.49 1.24
C VAL A 314 37.11 33.32 2.32
N ASP A 315 38.06 34.13 1.89
CA ASP A 315 38.55 35.30 2.62
C ASP A 315 38.04 36.58 1.95
N ASP A 316 38.42 37.75 2.47
CA ASP A 316 37.92 39.04 1.97
C ASP A 316 38.26 39.26 0.48
N GLU A 317 39.43 38.79 0.03
CA GLU A 317 39.84 38.88 -1.38
C GLU A 317 38.94 38.02 -2.28
N LEU A 318 38.77 36.73 -1.95
CA LEU A 318 37.92 35.84 -2.74
C LEU A 318 36.46 36.29 -2.72
N LEU A 319 35.96 36.78 -1.58
CA LEU A 319 34.61 37.30 -1.44
C LEU A 319 34.39 38.52 -2.34
N GLU A 320 35.30 39.50 -2.33
CA GLU A 320 35.21 40.67 -3.21
C GLU A 320 35.23 40.28 -4.69
N LEU A 321 36.07 39.31 -5.07
CA LEU A 321 36.15 38.82 -6.45
C LEU A 321 34.91 38.02 -6.88
N LEU A 322 34.28 37.29 -5.97
CA LEU A 322 32.99 36.62 -6.23
C LEU A 322 31.88 37.65 -6.47
N ASP A 323 31.84 38.71 -5.68
CA ASP A 323 30.82 39.77 -5.76
C ASP A 323 31.03 40.75 -6.93
N ALA A 324 32.23 40.78 -7.51
CA ALA A 324 32.52 41.66 -8.63
C ALA A 324 31.55 41.44 -9.81
N PRO A 325 31.13 42.49 -10.54
CA PRO A 325 30.19 42.35 -11.64
C PRO A 325 30.77 41.49 -12.78
N THR A 326 29.89 40.82 -13.52
CA THR A 326 30.25 40.06 -14.71
C THR A 326 29.20 40.21 -15.80
N GLY A 327 29.64 40.18 -17.06
CA GLY A 327 28.77 40.12 -18.24
C GLY A 327 28.36 38.69 -18.63
N ALA A 328 28.86 37.68 -17.95
CA ALA A 328 28.57 36.28 -18.26
C ALA A 328 27.10 35.93 -17.99
N SER A 329 26.40 35.45 -19.03
CA SER A 329 24.95 35.21 -18.97
C SER A 329 24.53 34.09 -18.00
N ALA A 330 25.41 33.14 -17.71
CA ALA A 330 25.13 32.00 -16.85
C ALA A 330 25.58 32.18 -15.39
N TRP A 331 26.15 33.35 -15.05
CA TRP A 331 26.45 33.70 -13.67
C TRP A 331 25.36 34.65 -13.14
N PRO A 332 24.83 34.45 -11.91
CA PRO A 332 23.82 35.34 -11.36
C PRO A 332 24.39 36.76 -11.22
N ARG A 333 23.60 37.78 -11.60
CA ARG A 333 24.02 39.19 -11.55
C ARG A 333 24.27 39.70 -10.13
N SER A 334 23.56 39.12 -9.17
CA SER A 334 23.76 39.34 -7.74
C SER A 334 23.83 37.98 -7.06
N ILE A 335 24.84 37.77 -6.25
CA ILE A 335 24.90 36.63 -5.34
C ILE A 335 24.26 37.09 -4.04
N GLU A 336 23.21 36.40 -3.58
CA GLU A 336 22.46 36.83 -2.41
C GLU A 336 23.31 36.76 -1.14
N TYR A 337 23.16 37.78 -0.29
CA TYR A 337 23.73 37.79 1.05
C TYR A 337 22.96 36.78 1.90
N TRP A 338 23.67 35.80 2.43
CA TRP A 338 23.09 34.90 3.42
C TRP A 338 23.00 35.63 4.76
N THR A 339 21.78 35.79 5.28
CA THR A 339 21.54 36.36 6.61
C THR A 339 20.95 35.26 7.50
N PRO A 340 21.68 34.70 8.47
CA PRO A 340 21.20 33.60 9.32
C PRO A 340 20.04 33.97 10.27
N SER A 341 19.48 35.18 10.17
CA SER A 341 18.68 35.80 11.21
C SER A 341 17.46 36.53 10.66
N GLN A 342 16.60 35.81 9.96
CA GLN A 342 15.17 36.07 10.03
C GLN A 342 14.47 34.72 10.19
N GLU A 343 14.37 34.25 11.43
CA GLU A 343 13.21 33.44 11.80
C GLU A 343 12.01 34.20 11.24
N ALA A 344 11.41 33.64 10.18
CA ALA A 344 10.29 34.24 9.51
C ALA A 344 9.28 34.63 10.59
N GLN A 345 8.94 35.92 10.66
CA GLN A 345 7.82 36.40 11.44
C GLN A 345 6.55 35.77 10.84
N ILE A 346 6.27 34.52 11.21
CA ILE A 346 5.00 33.86 10.95
C ILE A 346 4.00 34.59 11.84
N THR A 347 3.46 35.67 11.31
CA THR A 347 2.46 36.51 11.95
C THR A 347 1.13 35.76 11.94
N SER A 348 0.93 34.93 12.96
CA SER A 348 -0.24 34.03 13.09
C SER A 348 -1.53 34.71 13.56
N LYS A 349 -1.60 36.04 13.60
CA LYS A 349 -2.76 36.76 14.16
C LYS A 349 -3.44 37.67 13.13
N ILE A 350 -4.39 37.10 12.40
CA ILE A 350 -5.44 37.86 11.72
C ILE A 350 -6.58 38.09 12.74
N PRO A 351 -7.14 39.31 12.88
CA PRO A 351 -8.26 39.56 13.80
C PRO A 351 -9.51 38.80 13.35
N SER A 352 -10.11 38.00 14.24
CA SER A 352 -11.41 37.38 14.00
C SER A 352 -12.51 38.44 14.14
N SER A 353 -13.24 38.73 13.06
CA SER A 353 -14.50 39.50 13.16
C SER A 353 -15.60 38.59 13.71
N GLU A 354 -16.16 38.91 14.88
CA GLU A 354 -17.36 38.24 15.39
C GLU A 354 -18.53 38.49 14.43
N GLY A 355 -18.93 37.45 13.68
CA GLY A 355 -20.06 37.55 12.78
C GLY A 355 -21.40 37.46 13.53
N ARG A 356 -22.45 38.00 12.91
CA ARG A 356 -23.82 37.93 13.44
C ARG A 356 -24.28 36.46 13.52
N LYS A 357 -24.90 36.09 14.63
CA LYS A 357 -25.41 34.73 14.88
C LYS A 357 -26.77 34.50 14.23
N ALA A 358 -27.04 33.26 13.83
CA ALA A 358 -28.35 32.83 13.38
C ALA A 358 -29.32 32.57 14.56
N GLY A 359 -28.82 32.41 15.79
CA GLY A 359 -29.64 32.12 16.97
C GLY A 359 -30.15 30.67 17.03
N LEU A 360 -29.55 29.76 16.26
CA LEU A 360 -29.89 28.33 16.22
C LEU A 360 -28.65 27.50 16.53
N GLU A 361 -28.69 26.78 17.64
CA GLU A 361 -27.56 26.02 18.18
C GLU A 361 -27.60 24.55 17.71
N VAL A 362 -26.45 24.02 17.31
CA VAL A 362 -26.26 22.63 16.87
C VAL A 362 -25.24 21.95 17.77
N SER A 363 -25.45 20.69 18.12
CA SER A 363 -24.52 19.91 18.94
C SER A 363 -23.16 19.74 18.25
N THR A 364 -22.08 20.13 18.94
CA THR A 364 -20.71 19.95 18.45
C THR A 364 -20.29 18.48 18.44
N THR A 365 -20.88 17.64 19.30
CA THR A 365 -20.65 16.18 19.30
C THR A 365 -21.13 15.55 17.99
N VAL A 366 -22.33 15.91 17.53
CA VAL A 366 -22.89 15.43 16.25
C VAL A 366 -22.01 15.90 15.08
N LEU A 367 -21.58 17.17 15.10
CA LEU A 367 -20.69 17.73 14.09
C LEU A 367 -19.35 16.98 13.99
N LYS A 368 -18.68 16.73 15.12
CA LYS A 368 -17.40 15.98 15.15
C LYS A 368 -17.57 14.57 14.60
N GLY A 369 -18.69 13.90 14.92
CA GLY A 369 -19.05 12.60 14.34
C GLY A 369 -19.21 12.65 12.81
N LEU A 370 -19.87 13.69 12.28
CA LEU A 370 -20.02 13.90 10.84
C LEU A 370 -18.67 14.17 10.15
N ILE A 371 -17.84 15.05 10.70
CA ILE A 371 -16.51 15.37 10.16
C ILE A 371 -15.64 14.11 10.13
N ALA A 372 -15.62 13.30 11.19
CA ALA A 372 -14.87 12.05 11.21
C ALA A 372 -15.35 11.05 10.15
N SER A 373 -16.67 10.95 9.94
CA SER A 373 -17.26 10.08 8.91
C SER A 373 -16.88 10.53 7.49
N ILE A 374 -16.96 11.84 7.22
CA ILE A 374 -16.57 12.45 5.94
C ILE A 374 -15.06 12.28 5.73
N THR A 375 -14.23 12.48 6.76
CA THR A 375 -12.77 12.31 6.69
C THR A 375 -12.41 10.90 6.27
N LYS A 376 -12.92 9.90 6.99
CA LYS A 376 -12.63 8.50 6.67
C LYS A 376 -13.06 8.16 5.23
N THR A 377 -14.16 8.76 4.79
CA THR A 377 -14.72 8.52 3.47
C THR A 377 -13.90 9.17 2.35
N VAL A 378 -13.60 10.46 2.48
CA VAL A 378 -12.78 11.17 1.48
C VAL A 378 -11.38 10.57 1.41
N THR A 379 -10.80 10.11 2.53
CA THR A 379 -9.52 9.38 2.52
C THR A 379 -9.59 8.07 1.74
N GLU A 380 -10.70 7.33 1.83
CA GLU A 380 -10.91 6.08 1.09
C GLU A 380 -11.07 6.34 -0.42
N ASP A 381 -11.76 7.42 -0.80
CA ASP A 381 -12.07 7.73 -2.20
C ASP A 381 -11.00 8.58 -2.92
N GLU A 382 -10.14 9.26 -2.16
CA GLU A 382 -9.11 10.17 -2.68
C GLU A 382 -8.33 9.57 -3.85
N PRO A 383 -7.76 8.35 -3.76
CA PRO A 383 -6.90 7.83 -4.83
C PRO A 383 -7.66 7.68 -6.15
N LYS A 384 -8.95 7.32 -6.09
CA LYS A 384 -9.78 7.11 -7.28
C LYS A 384 -10.23 8.43 -7.90
N ILE A 385 -10.57 9.43 -7.08
CA ILE A 385 -10.93 10.77 -7.56
C ILE A 385 -9.70 11.41 -8.22
N THR A 386 -8.52 11.28 -7.61
CA THR A 386 -7.24 11.75 -8.17
C THR A 386 -6.87 11.02 -9.46
N GLU A 387 -7.11 9.72 -9.57
CA GLU A 387 -6.91 8.95 -10.81
C GLU A 387 -7.79 9.49 -11.95
N TYR A 388 -9.10 9.69 -11.70
CA TYR A 388 -10.00 10.26 -12.72
C TYR A 388 -9.63 11.68 -13.11
N ASP A 389 -9.18 12.49 -12.15
CA ASP A 389 -8.70 13.83 -12.42
C ASP A 389 -7.35 13.84 -13.16
N THR A 390 -6.51 12.82 -13.01
CA THR A 390 -5.29 12.69 -13.83
C THR A 390 -5.62 12.41 -15.30
N LEU A 391 -6.74 11.73 -15.55
CA LEU A 391 -7.23 11.45 -16.90
C LEU A 391 -7.94 12.66 -17.53
N ALA A 392 -8.69 13.43 -16.72
CA ALA A 392 -9.54 14.53 -17.17
C ALA A 392 -8.98 15.94 -16.89
N GLY A 393 -7.95 16.08 -16.08
CA GLY A 393 -7.49 17.34 -15.48
C GLY A 393 -6.01 17.33 -15.12
N ASP A 394 -5.65 17.91 -13.98
CA ASP A 394 -4.28 18.01 -13.45
C ASP A 394 -3.96 17.01 -12.33
N GLY A 395 -4.92 16.17 -11.92
CA GLY A 395 -4.68 15.06 -11.02
C GLY A 395 -4.51 15.48 -9.56
N ASP A 396 -5.25 16.50 -9.10
CA ASP A 396 -5.17 17.01 -7.73
C ASP A 396 -6.52 17.09 -7.00
N CYS A 397 -7.64 16.79 -7.69
CA CYS A 397 -8.99 16.97 -7.15
C CYS A 397 -9.24 16.17 -5.87
N GLY A 398 -8.85 14.88 -5.84
CA GLY A 398 -8.99 14.03 -4.65
C GLY A 398 -8.20 14.57 -3.47
N GLN A 399 -6.91 14.87 -3.70
CA GLN A 399 -6.04 15.44 -2.66
C GLN A 399 -6.55 16.80 -2.15
N THR A 400 -7.12 17.62 -3.03
CA THR A 400 -7.72 18.92 -2.66
C THR A 400 -8.92 18.73 -1.72
N LEU A 401 -9.78 17.73 -1.97
CA LEU A 401 -10.89 17.38 -1.07
C LEU A 401 -10.36 16.86 0.28
N LEU A 402 -9.37 15.97 0.26
CA LEU A 402 -8.74 15.43 1.46
C LEU A 402 -8.10 16.53 2.32
N ASN A 403 -7.44 17.51 1.70
CA ASN A 403 -6.88 18.66 2.39
C ASN A 403 -7.98 19.52 3.05
N GLY A 404 -9.10 19.73 2.36
CA GLY A 404 -10.27 20.43 2.90
C GLY A 404 -10.82 19.77 4.15
N VAL A 405 -11.03 18.45 4.11
CA VAL A 405 -11.59 17.70 5.23
C VAL A 405 -10.61 17.57 6.40
N ASN A 406 -9.32 17.35 6.13
CA ASN A 406 -8.28 17.42 7.16
C ASN A 406 -8.18 18.81 7.80
N GLY A 407 -8.42 19.86 7.03
CA GLY A 407 -8.58 21.22 7.55
C GLY A 407 -9.74 21.32 8.55
N LEU A 408 -10.90 20.71 8.26
CA LEU A 408 -12.06 20.71 9.14
C LEU A 408 -11.79 19.95 10.44
N VAL A 409 -11.09 18.81 10.35
CA VAL A 409 -10.65 18.08 11.55
C VAL A 409 -9.84 19.04 12.43
N ARG A 410 -8.80 19.68 11.90
CA ARG A 410 -7.95 20.61 12.68
C ARG A 410 -8.72 21.81 13.27
N GLU A 411 -9.66 22.39 12.52
CA GLU A 411 -10.47 23.52 12.99
C GLU A 411 -11.34 23.15 14.20
N PHE A 412 -11.89 21.92 14.24
CA PHE A 412 -12.84 21.50 15.26
C PHE A 412 -12.27 20.55 16.33
N ASP A 413 -11.05 20.01 16.17
CA ASP A 413 -10.41 19.06 17.11
C ASP A 413 -10.20 19.68 18.51
N GLY A 414 -10.08 21.01 18.60
CA GLY A 414 -9.89 21.75 19.85
C GLY A 414 -11.14 22.41 20.44
N ASP A 415 -12.29 22.39 19.76
CA ASP A 415 -13.47 23.14 20.20
C ASP A 415 -14.13 22.47 21.41
N GLN A 416 -14.22 23.21 22.53
CA GLN A 416 -14.73 22.75 23.82
C GLN A 416 -16.21 23.13 24.04
N GLN A 417 -16.81 23.90 23.13
CA GLN A 417 -18.22 24.27 23.24
C GLN A 417 -19.11 23.04 23.02
N SER A 418 -20.22 22.92 23.77
CA SER A 418 -21.20 21.83 23.63
C SER A 418 -22.15 22.04 22.44
N THR A 419 -22.35 23.30 22.05
CA THR A 419 -23.14 23.70 20.87
C THR A 419 -22.44 24.80 20.09
N ILE A 420 -22.79 24.93 18.82
CA ILE A 420 -22.34 26.00 17.92
C ILE A 420 -23.53 26.55 17.13
N ASP A 421 -23.57 27.88 16.96
CA ASP A 421 -24.55 28.53 16.10
C ASP A 421 -24.39 28.04 14.64
N ILE A 422 -25.49 27.67 13.99
CA ILE A 422 -25.47 27.11 12.63
C ILE A 422 -24.90 28.10 11.60
N GLY A 423 -25.06 29.41 11.80
CA GLY A 423 -24.47 30.44 10.95
C GLY A 423 -22.95 30.53 11.15
N ASP A 424 -22.47 30.47 12.40
CA ASP A 424 -21.04 30.38 12.72
C ASP A 424 -20.41 29.09 12.16
N LEU A 425 -21.13 27.96 12.23
CA LEU A 425 -20.69 26.68 11.70
C LEU A 425 -20.37 26.77 10.20
N PHE A 426 -21.32 27.20 9.36
CA PHE A 426 -21.10 27.32 7.92
C PHE A 426 -20.01 28.34 7.57
N ARG A 427 -19.86 29.42 8.34
CA ARG A 427 -18.75 30.39 8.17
C ARG A 427 -17.39 29.76 8.44
N ARG A 428 -17.26 28.97 9.50
CA ARG A 428 -16.01 28.26 9.80
C ARG A 428 -15.68 27.24 8.72
N ILE A 429 -16.65 26.43 8.28
CA ILE A 429 -16.45 25.47 7.19
C ILE A 429 -15.99 26.19 5.91
N ALA A 430 -16.62 27.32 5.56
CA ALA A 430 -16.23 28.11 4.38
C ALA A 430 -14.79 28.64 4.48
N SER A 431 -14.42 29.20 5.64
CA SER A 431 -13.06 29.69 5.93
C SER A 431 -12.01 28.57 5.88
N THR A 432 -12.36 27.39 6.38
CA THR A 432 -11.49 26.21 6.29
C THR A 432 -11.32 25.73 4.86
N ALA A 433 -12.40 25.68 4.08
CA ALA A 433 -12.33 25.34 2.65
C ALA A 433 -11.44 26.33 1.90
N GLU A 434 -11.57 27.64 2.14
CA GLU A 434 -10.72 28.68 1.54
C GLU A 434 -9.23 28.51 1.87
N LYS A 435 -8.89 28.18 3.13
CA LYS A 435 -7.49 28.04 3.58
C LYS A 435 -6.84 26.72 3.19
N SER A 436 -7.64 25.65 3.11
CA SER A 436 -7.13 24.27 3.03
C SER A 436 -7.33 23.64 1.65
N MET A 437 -8.21 24.19 0.82
CA MET A 437 -8.46 23.72 -0.55
C MET A 437 -7.89 24.72 -1.55
N GLY A 438 -7.01 24.25 -2.43
CA GLY A 438 -6.45 25.08 -3.50
C GLY A 438 -7.40 25.28 -4.69
N GLY A 439 -7.01 26.21 -5.56
CA GLY A 439 -7.58 26.33 -6.90
C GLY A 439 -9.08 26.68 -6.96
N THR A 440 -9.72 26.21 -8.03
CA THR A 440 -11.12 26.55 -8.34
C THR A 440 -12.10 25.90 -7.35
N SER A 441 -11.79 24.68 -6.88
CA SER A 441 -12.62 23.96 -5.91
C SER A 441 -12.76 24.73 -4.60
N GLY A 442 -11.66 25.20 -4.01
CA GLY A 442 -11.70 25.99 -2.77
C GLY A 442 -12.58 27.23 -2.88
N ALA A 443 -12.48 27.97 -4.00
CA ALA A 443 -13.33 29.14 -4.25
C ALA A 443 -14.82 28.78 -4.38
N ILE A 444 -15.16 27.69 -5.07
CA ILE A 444 -16.56 27.26 -5.24
C ILE A 444 -17.18 26.88 -3.89
N TYR A 445 -16.52 26.05 -3.09
CA TYR A 445 -17.02 25.66 -1.77
C TYR A 445 -17.14 26.88 -0.85
N ALA A 446 -16.13 27.76 -0.82
CA ALA A 446 -16.15 28.96 0.02
C ALA A 446 -17.29 29.93 -0.36
N ILE A 447 -17.53 30.18 -1.66
CA ILE A 447 -18.62 31.05 -2.13
C ILE A 447 -19.99 30.46 -1.74
N PHE A 448 -20.20 29.17 -2.02
CA PHE A 448 -21.47 28.50 -1.72
C PHE A 448 -21.77 28.51 -0.22
N LEU A 449 -20.82 28.07 0.61
CA LEU A 449 -20.99 27.95 2.05
C LEU A 449 -21.14 29.31 2.76
N ASN A 450 -20.41 30.34 2.32
CA ASN A 450 -20.61 31.70 2.83
C ASN A 450 -21.99 32.26 2.47
N ALA A 451 -22.49 32.00 1.25
CA ALA A 451 -23.83 32.42 0.86
C ALA A 451 -24.92 31.70 1.67
N VAL A 452 -24.75 30.40 1.96
CA VAL A 452 -25.62 29.66 2.89
C VAL A 452 -25.58 30.29 4.29
N ALA A 453 -24.39 30.56 4.83
CA ALA A 453 -24.25 31.15 6.15
C ALA A 453 -24.92 32.53 6.27
N ASN A 454 -24.77 33.38 5.26
CA ASN A 454 -25.42 34.69 5.22
C ASN A 454 -26.95 34.57 5.17
N SER A 455 -27.47 33.58 4.45
CA SER A 455 -28.92 33.29 4.41
C SER A 455 -29.44 32.85 5.78
N LEU A 456 -28.73 31.95 6.46
CA LEU A 456 -29.10 31.44 7.77
C LEU A 456 -29.23 32.58 8.80
N VAL A 457 -28.27 33.52 8.77
CA VAL A 457 -28.28 34.70 9.65
C VAL A 457 -29.39 35.69 9.31
N ALA A 458 -29.72 35.85 8.02
CA ALA A 458 -30.76 36.79 7.59
C ALA A 458 -32.19 36.26 7.83
N SER A 459 -32.39 34.94 7.79
CA SER A 459 -33.71 34.30 7.81
C SER A 459 -34.13 33.71 9.17
N SER A 460 -33.29 33.82 10.20
CA SER A 460 -33.58 33.27 11.54
C SER A 460 -34.74 33.95 12.28
N ALA A 461 -35.11 35.17 11.90
CA ALA A 461 -36.27 35.86 12.46
C ALA A 461 -37.63 35.30 11.97
N SER A 462 -37.64 34.49 10.91
CA SER A 462 -38.86 34.05 10.20
C SER A 462 -39.19 32.56 10.31
N HIS A 463 -38.26 31.73 10.79
CA HIS A 463 -38.43 30.28 10.90
C HIS A 463 -37.84 29.76 12.21
N ASN A 464 -38.65 29.05 13.00
CA ASN A 464 -38.20 28.42 14.26
C ASN A 464 -37.69 26.98 14.05
N GLU A 465 -37.70 26.47 12.81
CA GLU A 465 -37.32 25.09 12.49
C GLU A 465 -36.11 25.05 11.54
N VAL A 466 -35.17 24.15 11.82
CA VAL A 466 -33.88 24.01 11.12
C VAL A 466 -34.04 23.56 9.66
N ALA A 467 -34.97 22.65 9.37
CA ALA A 467 -35.10 22.06 8.03
C ALA A 467 -35.65 23.04 6.96
N PRO A 468 -36.73 23.81 7.19
CA PRO A 468 -37.16 24.86 6.26
C PRO A 468 -36.10 25.93 6.02
N LEU A 469 -35.39 26.32 7.08
CA LEU A 469 -34.32 27.32 7.02
C LEU A 469 -33.12 26.84 6.18
N LEU A 470 -32.70 25.58 6.36
CA LEU A 470 -31.63 24.97 5.57
C LEU A 470 -32.01 24.86 4.09
N ARG A 471 -33.26 24.46 3.76
CA ARG A 471 -33.73 24.38 2.36
C ARG A 471 -33.62 25.72 1.65
N ALA A 472 -34.19 26.77 2.26
CA ALA A 472 -34.13 28.12 1.70
C ALA A 472 -32.68 28.61 1.55
N SER A 473 -31.83 28.32 2.54
CA SER A 473 -30.43 28.76 2.55
C SER A 473 -29.58 28.04 1.50
N LEU A 474 -29.78 26.74 1.27
CA LEU A 474 -29.11 25.98 0.22
C LEU A 474 -29.51 26.48 -1.18
N GLN A 475 -30.79 26.78 -1.40
CA GLN A 475 -31.25 27.38 -2.67
C GLN A 475 -30.63 28.76 -2.92
N LEU A 476 -30.52 29.60 -1.89
CA LEU A 476 -29.87 30.90 -2.02
C LEU A 476 -28.37 30.73 -2.26
N GLY A 477 -27.72 29.82 -1.54
CA GLY A 477 -26.32 29.46 -1.74
C GLY A 477 -26.03 29.04 -3.18
N LEU A 478 -26.87 28.19 -3.75
CA LEU A 478 -26.74 27.75 -5.13
C LEU A 478 -26.96 28.92 -6.11
N ARG A 479 -27.95 29.77 -5.85
CA ARG A 479 -28.23 30.95 -6.68
C ARG A 479 -27.04 31.90 -6.71
N GLU A 480 -26.45 32.20 -5.56
CA GLU A 480 -25.29 33.09 -5.47
C GLU A 480 -24.06 32.47 -6.12
N LEU A 481 -23.78 31.17 -5.90
CA LEU A 481 -22.70 30.49 -6.61
C LEU A 481 -22.88 30.61 -8.14
N CYS A 482 -24.09 30.37 -8.65
CA CYS A 482 -24.43 30.49 -10.07
C CYS A 482 -24.23 31.91 -10.66
N ARG A 483 -24.06 32.96 -9.85
CA ARG A 483 -23.71 34.31 -10.32
C ARG A 483 -22.21 34.47 -10.59
N TYR A 484 -21.38 33.70 -9.87
CA TYR A 484 -19.92 33.77 -9.97
C TYR A 484 -19.33 32.66 -10.84
N THR A 485 -20.10 31.62 -11.19
CA THR A 485 -19.70 30.59 -12.15
C THR A 485 -20.72 30.44 -13.29
N PRO A 486 -20.26 30.28 -14.55
CA PRO A 486 -21.13 29.90 -15.66
C PRO A 486 -21.49 28.40 -15.66
N ALA A 487 -20.93 27.59 -14.74
CA ALA A 487 -21.19 26.15 -14.66
C ALA A 487 -22.65 25.85 -14.33
N ARG A 488 -23.26 24.93 -15.09
CA ARG A 488 -24.65 24.47 -14.99
C ARG A 488 -24.69 22.96 -15.22
N ILE A 489 -25.85 22.35 -15.00
CA ILE A 489 -26.10 20.97 -15.43
C ILE A 489 -25.80 20.87 -16.94
N GLY A 490 -25.06 19.86 -17.33
CA GLY A 490 -24.59 19.64 -18.69
C GLY A 490 -23.18 20.15 -18.98
N HIS A 491 -22.49 20.77 -18.02
CA HIS A 491 -21.15 21.34 -18.23
C HIS A 491 -19.99 20.43 -17.77
N ARG A 492 -20.31 19.27 -17.17
CA ARG A 492 -19.35 18.29 -16.65
C ARG A 492 -18.47 18.88 -15.55
N THR A 493 -19.11 19.27 -14.45
CA THR A 493 -18.49 19.87 -13.27
C THR A 493 -19.21 19.39 -12.01
N LEU A 494 -18.72 19.78 -10.83
CA LEU A 494 -19.43 19.56 -9.56
C LEU A 494 -20.88 20.08 -9.56
N MET A 495 -21.22 21.07 -10.40
CA MET A 495 -22.58 21.60 -10.51
C MET A 495 -23.59 20.57 -11.03
N ASP A 496 -23.13 19.58 -11.78
CA ASP A 496 -23.95 18.47 -12.27
C ASP A 496 -24.48 17.59 -11.12
N ALA A 497 -23.81 17.56 -9.97
CA ALA A 497 -24.30 16.91 -8.76
C ALA A 497 -24.94 17.91 -7.77
N LEU A 498 -24.37 19.11 -7.62
CA LEU A 498 -24.85 20.11 -6.66
C LEU A 498 -26.23 20.67 -7.00
N ILE A 499 -26.50 20.99 -8.27
CA ILE A 499 -27.79 21.56 -8.68
C ILE A 499 -28.91 20.54 -8.45
N PRO A 500 -28.83 19.29 -8.95
CA PRO A 500 -29.88 18.30 -8.70
C PRO A 500 -30.10 18.03 -7.21
N PHE A 501 -29.03 18.02 -6.40
CA PHE A 501 -29.14 17.88 -4.95
C PHE A 501 -30.02 18.99 -4.34
N VAL A 502 -29.65 20.25 -4.57
CA VAL A 502 -30.32 21.40 -3.94
C VAL A 502 -31.74 21.56 -4.45
N GLU A 503 -31.98 21.35 -5.74
CA GLU A 503 -33.32 21.44 -6.34
C GLU A 503 -34.26 20.35 -5.81
N ALA A 504 -33.78 19.11 -5.72
CA ALA A 504 -34.56 18.01 -5.16
C ALA A 504 -34.84 18.22 -3.67
N PHE A 505 -33.83 18.60 -2.88
CA PHE A 505 -33.99 18.87 -1.45
C PHE A 505 -34.98 20.01 -1.17
N ALA A 506 -35.01 21.02 -2.05
CA ALA A 506 -35.91 22.14 -1.87
C ALA A 506 -37.39 21.83 -2.12
N GLN A 507 -37.71 20.81 -2.91
CA GLN A 507 -39.10 20.47 -3.26
C GLN A 507 -39.89 19.99 -2.04
N ASP A 508 -39.34 19.04 -1.29
CA ASP A 508 -40.03 18.33 -0.21
C ASP A 508 -39.19 18.20 1.06
N GLY A 509 -37.88 18.51 1.02
CA GLY A 509 -36.96 18.33 2.14
C GLY A 509 -36.43 16.90 2.27
N ASP A 510 -36.65 16.05 1.27
CA ASP A 510 -36.13 14.69 1.28
C ASP A 510 -34.64 14.65 0.92
N PHE A 511 -33.82 14.45 1.94
CA PHE A 511 -32.37 14.35 1.81
C PHE A 511 -31.95 13.13 0.99
N SER A 512 -32.63 11.99 1.13
CA SER A 512 -32.28 10.75 0.41
C SER A 512 -32.54 10.89 -1.10
N LYS A 513 -33.67 11.49 -1.46
CA LYS A 513 -33.99 11.82 -2.84
C LYS A 513 -33.02 12.84 -3.43
N ALA A 514 -32.63 13.85 -2.65
CA ALA A 514 -31.62 14.83 -3.07
C ALA A 514 -30.27 14.18 -3.36
N VAL A 515 -29.81 13.28 -2.49
CA VAL A 515 -28.59 12.49 -2.71
C VAL A 515 -28.71 11.64 -3.98
N GLU A 516 -29.87 11.03 -4.23
CA GLU A 516 -30.08 10.19 -5.42
C GLU A 516 -30.04 10.99 -6.73
N GLU A 517 -30.65 12.18 -6.75
CA GLU A 517 -30.57 13.07 -7.91
C GLU A 517 -29.15 13.59 -8.14
N ALA A 518 -28.42 13.91 -7.07
CA ALA A 518 -27.00 14.24 -7.15
C ALA A 518 -26.18 13.11 -7.78
N LYS A 519 -26.45 11.85 -7.38
CA LYS A 519 -25.75 10.67 -7.93
C LYS A 519 -26.01 10.50 -9.41
N LYS A 520 -27.27 10.63 -9.85
CA LYS A 520 -27.62 10.59 -11.27
C LYS A 520 -26.89 11.69 -12.04
N GLY A 521 -26.80 12.88 -11.44
CA GLY A 521 -26.01 14.00 -11.94
C GLY A 521 -24.54 13.65 -12.13
N ALA A 522 -23.88 13.19 -11.07
CA ALA A 522 -22.47 12.79 -11.09
C ALA A 522 -22.20 11.65 -12.09
N GLU A 523 -23.01 10.59 -12.09
CA GLU A 523 -22.86 9.47 -13.02
C GLU A 523 -23.14 9.88 -14.47
N GLY A 524 -24.07 10.81 -14.68
CA GLY A 524 -24.39 11.38 -15.99
C GLY A 524 -23.23 12.13 -16.64
N THR A 525 -22.24 12.56 -15.86
CA THR A 525 -21.05 13.24 -16.38
C THR A 525 -20.08 12.32 -17.14
N ARG A 526 -20.20 10.99 -17.00
CA ARG A 526 -19.23 10.01 -17.57
C ARG A 526 -18.95 10.16 -19.05
N ARG A 527 -20.00 10.46 -19.81
CA ARG A 527 -19.99 10.56 -21.27
C ARG A 527 -20.32 11.97 -21.75
N MET A 528 -20.31 12.92 -20.83
CA MET A 528 -20.63 14.31 -21.12
C MET A 528 -19.41 14.98 -21.72
N GLU A 529 -19.62 15.78 -22.75
CA GLU A 529 -18.57 16.67 -23.26
C GLU A 529 -18.34 17.79 -22.26
N ALA A 530 -17.08 18.00 -21.87
CA ALA A 530 -16.74 19.06 -20.93
C ALA A 530 -16.85 20.43 -21.60
N ALA A 531 -17.80 21.24 -21.15
CA ALA A 531 -17.95 22.61 -21.62
C ALA A 531 -17.04 23.60 -20.86
N LEU A 532 -16.61 23.23 -19.65
CA LEU A 532 -15.82 24.06 -18.73
C LEU A 532 -14.76 23.21 -18.00
N GLY A 533 -13.84 23.88 -17.31
CA GLY A 533 -12.78 23.23 -16.54
C GLY A 533 -11.66 22.64 -17.40
N ARG A 534 -10.68 22.00 -16.76
CA ARG A 534 -9.53 21.41 -17.46
C ARG A 534 -9.89 20.24 -18.37
N ALA A 535 -11.01 19.57 -18.09
CA ALA A 535 -11.58 18.51 -18.92
C ALA A 535 -11.95 18.98 -20.33
N SER A 536 -12.17 20.29 -20.54
CA SER A 536 -12.43 20.85 -21.88
C SER A 536 -11.21 20.84 -22.81
N TYR A 537 -9.99 20.64 -22.29
CA TYR A 537 -8.76 20.56 -23.10
C TYR A 537 -8.42 19.14 -23.56
N VAL A 538 -9.13 18.13 -23.06
CA VAL A 538 -8.86 16.72 -23.36
C VAL A 538 -9.77 16.26 -24.50
N GLY A 539 -9.20 15.62 -25.53
CA GLY A 539 -9.95 15.12 -26.68
C GLY A 539 -11.00 14.08 -26.30
N LYS A 540 -12.17 14.12 -26.95
CA LYS A 540 -13.33 13.24 -26.68
C LYS A 540 -12.97 11.75 -26.68
N GLU A 541 -12.07 11.35 -27.56
CA GLU A 541 -11.61 9.97 -27.74
C GLU A 541 -11.09 9.34 -26.43
N ARG A 542 -10.41 10.14 -25.58
CA ARG A 542 -9.86 9.68 -24.30
C ARG A 542 -10.93 9.42 -23.23
N PHE A 543 -12.15 9.93 -23.42
CA PHE A 543 -13.29 9.71 -22.54
C PHE A 543 -14.24 8.62 -23.04
N GLU A 544 -14.00 8.05 -24.23
CA GLU A 544 -14.82 6.99 -24.83
C GLU A 544 -14.24 5.58 -24.61
N GLU A 545 -12.94 5.48 -24.27
CA GLU A 545 -12.32 4.24 -23.80
C GLU A 545 -12.90 3.84 -22.43
N GLU A 546 -13.20 2.56 -22.22
CA GLU A 546 -13.71 1.98 -20.96
C GLU A 546 -15.06 2.54 -20.44
N GLY A 547 -15.90 3.11 -21.30
CA GLY A 547 -17.30 3.42 -20.98
C GLY A 547 -17.56 4.79 -20.32
N GLY A 548 -16.51 5.61 -20.16
CA GLY A 548 -16.56 6.98 -19.67
C GLY A 548 -16.22 7.15 -18.19
N ILE A 549 -15.45 8.20 -17.88
CA ILE A 549 -15.04 8.56 -16.51
C ILE A 549 -15.87 9.75 -15.98
N PRO A 550 -16.44 9.63 -14.76
CA PRO A 550 -17.24 10.69 -14.18
C PRO A 550 -16.35 11.89 -13.82
N ASP A 551 -16.96 13.07 -13.75
CA ASP A 551 -16.30 14.29 -13.30
C ASP A 551 -15.82 14.13 -11.85
N PRO A 552 -14.51 14.33 -11.59
CA PRO A 552 -13.94 14.24 -10.24
C PRO A 552 -14.61 15.21 -9.25
N GLY A 553 -14.99 16.41 -9.70
CA GLY A 553 -15.67 17.39 -8.86
C GLY A 553 -17.09 16.95 -8.48
N ALA A 554 -17.84 16.38 -9.42
CA ALA A 554 -19.18 15.83 -9.16
C ALA A 554 -19.14 14.61 -8.24
N LEU A 555 -18.13 13.74 -8.39
CA LEU A 555 -17.86 12.66 -7.44
C LEU A 555 -17.43 13.19 -6.07
N GLY A 556 -16.68 14.29 -6.02
CA GLY A 556 -16.24 14.91 -4.77
C GLY A 556 -17.37 15.40 -3.87
N ILE A 557 -18.55 15.69 -4.44
CA ILE A 557 -19.78 15.99 -3.67
C ILE A 557 -20.38 14.72 -3.05
N LEU A 558 -20.09 13.55 -3.64
CA LEU A 558 -20.70 12.25 -3.30
C LEU A 558 -19.60 11.19 -3.10
N PRO A 559 -18.82 11.28 -2.03
CA PRO A 559 -17.76 10.32 -1.82
C PRO A 559 -18.36 8.90 -1.66
N VAL A 560 -17.84 7.97 -2.46
CA VAL A 560 -18.33 6.62 -2.74
C VAL A 560 -18.46 5.76 -1.48
N SER A 561 -17.78 6.05 -0.37
CA SER A 561 -18.00 5.30 0.90
C SER A 561 -19.12 5.86 1.79
N ILE A 562 -19.69 7.04 1.50
CA ILE A 562 -20.99 7.49 2.07
C ILE A 562 -22.10 6.54 1.56
N ARG A 563 -21.91 5.96 0.35
CA ARG A 563 -22.74 4.90 -0.24
C ARG A 563 -22.76 3.59 0.55
N GLU A 564 -21.79 3.30 1.40
CA GLU A 564 -21.83 2.07 2.24
C GLU A 564 -22.25 2.38 3.67
N ARG A 565 -21.95 3.58 4.17
CA ARG A 565 -22.25 3.97 5.55
C ARG A 565 -23.66 4.47 5.75
N ILE A 566 -24.28 5.13 4.77
CA ILE A 566 -25.70 5.45 4.84
C ILE A 566 -26.53 4.15 4.89
N TYR A 567 -26.11 3.09 4.19
CA TYR A 567 -26.78 1.79 4.26
C TYR A 567 -26.52 1.05 5.59
N ARG A 568 -25.31 1.17 6.17
CA ARG A 568 -25.02 0.65 7.53
C ARG A 568 -25.73 1.43 8.65
N HIS A 569 -25.91 2.75 8.53
CA HIS A 569 -26.51 3.59 9.59
C HIS A 569 -28.03 3.79 9.44
N ALA A 570 -28.60 3.61 8.24
CA ALA A 570 -30.05 3.59 8.01
C ALA A 570 -30.70 2.22 8.33
N GLY A 571 -29.97 1.30 8.95
CA GLY A 571 -30.49 -0.02 9.35
C GLY A 571 -30.80 -0.97 8.18
N LEU A 572 -30.17 -0.80 7.02
CA LEU A 572 -30.30 -1.72 5.87
C LEU A 572 -29.44 -2.99 6.03
N ILE A 573 -28.87 -3.21 7.21
CA ILE A 573 -28.39 -4.50 7.73
C ILE A 573 -29.00 -4.64 9.13
N ALA A 574 -29.94 -5.56 9.30
CA ALA A 574 -30.52 -5.87 10.61
C ALA A 574 -29.72 -7.01 11.25
N GLY A 575 -28.76 -6.63 12.08
CA GLY A 575 -27.98 -7.54 12.89
C GLY A 575 -27.20 -6.81 13.98
N HIS A 576 -27.93 -6.22 14.94
CA HIS A 576 -27.48 -6.00 16.31
C HIS A 576 -28.62 -5.37 17.13
N ARG A 577 -28.95 -5.98 18.28
CA ARG A 577 -29.69 -5.32 19.36
C ARG A 577 -28.78 -4.23 19.94
N LEU A 578 -29.14 -2.96 19.78
CA LEU A 578 -28.63 -1.90 20.66
C LEU A 578 -29.26 -2.09 22.04
N ILE A 579 -28.48 -2.60 23.00
CA ILE A 579 -28.83 -2.49 24.42
C ILE A 579 -28.45 -1.06 24.83
N TYR A 580 -29.44 -0.18 24.89
CA TYR A 580 -29.26 1.08 25.60
C TYR A 580 -29.15 0.76 27.09
N GLY A 581 -27.96 0.98 27.65
CA GLY A 581 -27.78 1.07 29.08
C GLY A 581 -28.45 2.34 29.59
N ASP A 582 -29.48 2.15 30.42
CA ASP A 582 -30.28 3.11 31.15
C ASP A 582 -31.22 4.07 30.36
N PRO A 583 -32.43 4.35 30.90
CA PRO A 583 -33.46 5.12 30.22
C PRO A 583 -33.13 6.62 30.28
N LEU A 584 -33.05 7.28 29.14
CA LEU A 584 -33.09 8.74 29.05
C LEU A 584 -34.49 9.17 28.63
N GLU A 585 -35.08 10.06 29.41
CA GLU A 585 -36.47 10.52 29.29
C GLU A 585 -36.71 11.48 28.12
N ASP A 586 -37.85 11.26 27.46
CA ASP A 586 -38.82 12.12 26.77
C ASP A 586 -38.51 13.02 25.54
N ASP A 587 -39.55 12.99 24.68
CA ASP A 587 -39.95 13.77 23.49
C ASP A 587 -39.13 13.77 22.19
N ASP A 588 -37.79 13.81 22.18
CA ASP A 588 -37.04 13.81 20.91
C ASP A 588 -37.03 12.43 20.22
N THR A 589 -37.18 11.36 21.01
CA THR A 589 -37.29 9.97 20.54
C THR A 589 -38.57 9.73 19.73
N LEU A 590 -39.66 10.46 20.03
CA LEU A 590 -40.96 10.30 19.36
C LEU A 590 -40.97 10.90 17.95
N LEU A 591 -40.22 11.99 17.73
CA LEU A 591 -40.05 12.59 16.41
C LEU A 591 -39.15 11.73 15.51
N LEU A 592 -38.05 11.20 16.08
CA LEU A 592 -37.18 10.24 15.39
C LEU A 592 -37.94 8.95 15.03
N MET A 593 -38.77 8.43 15.94
CA MET A 593 -39.62 7.26 15.70
C MET A 593 -40.68 7.51 14.62
N ARG A 594 -41.29 8.70 14.53
CA ARG A 594 -42.27 9.02 13.47
C ARG A 594 -41.63 9.11 12.09
N ILE A 595 -40.45 9.71 11.98
CA ILE A 595 -39.68 9.78 10.73
C ILE A 595 -39.25 8.37 10.29
N CYS A 596 -38.76 7.55 11.22
CA CYS A 596 -38.45 6.13 10.96
C CYS A 596 -39.69 5.31 10.55
N HIS A 597 -40.87 5.60 11.10
CA HIS A 597 -42.11 4.92 10.73
C HIS A 597 -42.61 5.31 9.32
N GLN A 598 -42.43 6.57 8.93
CA GLN A 598 -42.83 7.08 7.63
C GLN A 598 -41.89 6.58 6.52
N ILE A 599 -40.59 6.54 6.79
CA ILE A 599 -39.57 5.91 5.92
C ILE A 599 -39.85 4.41 5.78
N ARG A 600 -40.20 3.70 6.86
CA ARG A 600 -40.60 2.30 6.80
C ARG A 600 -41.80 2.07 5.86
N ASN A 601 -42.84 2.89 5.93
CA ASN A 601 -44.04 2.74 5.10
C ASN A 601 -43.77 3.05 3.61
N GLU A 602 -42.87 3.99 3.30
CA GLU A 602 -42.46 4.31 1.93
C GLU A 602 -41.47 3.28 1.36
N VAL A 603 -40.63 2.69 2.21
CA VAL A 603 -39.76 1.55 1.88
C VAL A 603 -40.59 0.28 1.63
N GLU A 604 -41.63 0.01 2.43
CA GLU A 604 -42.60 -1.08 2.18
C GLU A 604 -43.33 -0.89 0.83
N ALA A 605 -43.63 0.36 0.44
CA ALA A 605 -44.22 0.68 -0.86
C ALA A 605 -43.23 0.53 -2.03
N LEU A 606 -41.94 0.80 -1.83
CA LEU A 606 -40.88 0.62 -2.83
C LEU A 606 -40.48 -0.86 -3.04
N ILE A 607 -40.45 -1.65 -1.96
CA ILE A 607 -40.24 -3.11 -1.99
C ILE A 607 -41.32 -3.80 -2.84
N SER A 608 -42.54 -3.26 -2.87
CA SER A 608 -43.65 -3.82 -3.66
C SER A 608 -43.49 -3.72 -5.19
N LYS A 609 -42.48 -2.97 -5.70
CA LYS A 609 -42.37 -2.65 -7.13
C LYS A 609 -41.28 -3.41 -7.91
N HIS A 610 -40.24 -3.93 -7.26
CA HIS A 610 -39.15 -4.67 -7.95
C HIS A 610 -38.57 -5.77 -7.05
N ASN A 611 -38.79 -7.03 -7.44
CA ASN A 611 -38.29 -8.28 -6.83
C ASN A 611 -38.84 -8.58 -5.44
N ALA A 612 -39.73 -9.56 -5.36
CA ALA A 612 -40.35 -9.94 -4.11
C ALA A 612 -39.59 -11.10 -3.45
N TRP A 613 -38.91 -10.80 -2.33
CA TRP A 613 -38.41 -11.78 -1.38
C TRP A 613 -39.31 -11.74 -0.16
N ALA A 614 -39.86 -12.88 0.24
CA ALA A 614 -40.79 -12.95 1.36
C ALA A 614 -40.07 -13.51 2.59
N PHE A 615 -39.67 -12.63 3.51
CA PHE A 615 -39.33 -13.00 4.89
C PHE A 615 -40.30 -12.27 5.83
N THR A 616 -41.22 -13.01 6.43
CA THR A 616 -41.91 -12.60 7.66
C THR A 616 -41.27 -13.31 8.86
N ILE A 617 -41.55 -12.81 10.05
CA ILE A 617 -41.01 -13.30 11.34
C ILE A 617 -41.37 -14.79 11.55
N SER A 618 -42.47 -15.24 10.91
CA SER A 618 -42.92 -16.63 10.85
C SER A 618 -43.05 -17.10 9.39
N ILE A 619 -42.54 -18.29 9.07
CA ILE A 619 -42.72 -18.93 7.76
C ILE A 619 -44.20 -19.15 7.37
N GLU A 620 -45.11 -19.24 8.34
CA GLU A 620 -46.54 -19.40 8.08
C GLU A 620 -47.16 -18.11 7.51
N GLU A 621 -46.72 -16.95 8.00
CA GLU A 621 -47.13 -15.65 7.50
C GLU A 621 -46.57 -15.38 6.09
N THR A 622 -45.35 -15.83 5.80
CA THR A 622 -44.70 -15.73 4.48
C THR A 622 -45.55 -16.47 3.45
N LEU A 623 -45.98 -17.69 3.78
CA LEU A 623 -46.76 -18.53 2.88
C LEU A 623 -48.22 -18.04 2.74
N LEU A 624 -48.80 -17.46 3.80
CA LEU A 624 -50.11 -16.80 3.72
C LEU A 624 -50.07 -15.55 2.83
N SER A 625 -49.00 -14.76 2.94
CA SER A 625 -48.78 -13.56 2.11
C SER A 625 -48.64 -13.92 0.63
N LEU A 626 -47.78 -14.90 0.30
CA LEU A 626 -47.61 -15.38 -1.08
C LEU A 626 -48.92 -15.88 -1.70
N ARG A 627 -49.79 -16.50 -0.89
CA ARG A 627 -51.12 -16.95 -1.33
C ARG A 627 -52.12 -15.80 -1.51
N GLY A 628 -51.87 -14.65 -0.90
CA GLY A 628 -52.70 -13.45 -1.00
C GLY A 628 -52.31 -12.48 -2.11
N TRP A 629 -51.22 -12.73 -2.84
CA TRP A 629 -50.77 -11.86 -3.93
C TRP A 629 -51.75 -11.82 -5.10
N THR A 630 -51.86 -10.66 -5.75
CA THR A 630 -52.76 -10.54 -6.90
C THR A 630 -52.21 -11.29 -8.11
N PRO A 631 -53.07 -11.78 -9.03
CA PRO A 631 -52.64 -12.42 -10.27
C PRO A 631 -51.63 -11.58 -11.07
N GLU A 632 -51.82 -10.26 -11.12
CA GLU A 632 -50.93 -9.34 -11.85
C GLU A 632 -49.56 -9.21 -11.18
N ALA A 633 -49.49 -9.33 -9.86
CA ALA A 633 -48.22 -9.35 -9.13
C ALA A 633 -47.46 -10.64 -9.45
N CYS A 634 -48.14 -11.79 -9.38
CA CYS A 634 -47.55 -13.09 -9.71
C CYS A 634 -47.04 -13.16 -11.17
N ALA A 635 -47.76 -12.57 -12.12
CA ALA A 635 -47.39 -12.57 -13.53
C ALA A 635 -46.13 -11.74 -13.87
N ARG A 636 -45.73 -10.82 -12.99
CA ARG A 636 -44.55 -9.95 -13.17
C ARG A 636 -43.28 -10.49 -12.50
N LEU A 637 -43.38 -11.61 -11.78
CA LEU A 637 -42.25 -12.17 -11.04
C LEU A 637 -41.23 -12.81 -11.98
N HIS A 638 -39.95 -12.53 -11.68
CA HIS A 638 -38.81 -13.09 -12.40
C HIS A 638 -38.04 -14.09 -11.54
N ASP A 639 -37.82 -13.79 -10.25
CA ASP A 639 -37.05 -14.63 -9.34
C ASP A 639 -37.74 -14.69 -7.98
N VAL A 640 -38.04 -15.89 -7.48
CA VAL A 640 -38.73 -16.11 -6.20
C VAL A 640 -37.98 -17.13 -5.37
N HIS A 641 -37.73 -16.81 -4.11
CA HIS A 641 -37.06 -17.69 -3.14
C HIS A 641 -38.01 -18.00 -1.99
N VAL A 642 -38.15 -19.29 -1.67
CA VAL A 642 -39.05 -19.76 -0.61
C VAL A 642 -38.32 -20.75 0.29
N ASP A 643 -38.23 -20.43 1.58
CA ASP A 643 -37.57 -21.27 2.57
C ASP A 643 -38.56 -21.76 3.64
N VAL A 644 -39.07 -22.97 3.47
CA VAL A 644 -40.07 -23.61 4.31
C VAL A 644 -39.42 -24.46 5.41
N ARG A 645 -38.69 -23.80 6.33
CA ARG A 645 -38.04 -24.44 7.49
C ARG A 645 -38.56 -23.86 8.82
N THR A 646 -38.63 -24.69 9.86
CA THR A 646 -39.00 -24.27 11.23
C THR A 646 -37.79 -24.00 12.13
N SER A 647 -36.71 -24.75 11.94
CA SER A 647 -35.40 -24.60 12.61
C SER A 647 -34.33 -25.36 11.80
N GLN A 648 -33.04 -25.17 12.09
CA GLN A 648 -31.95 -25.83 11.35
C GLN A 648 -31.96 -27.37 11.45
N TYR A 649 -32.67 -27.95 12.43
CA TYR A 649 -32.58 -29.36 12.78
C TYR A 649 -33.92 -30.12 12.73
N SER A 650 -35.06 -29.42 12.63
CA SER A 650 -36.38 -30.06 12.65
C SER A 650 -36.97 -30.19 11.23
N PRO A 651 -37.51 -31.37 10.85
CA PRO A 651 -38.24 -31.51 9.60
C PRO A 651 -39.53 -30.68 9.62
N VAL A 652 -39.83 -30.07 8.48
CA VAL A 652 -41.02 -29.29 8.21
C VAL A 652 -42.28 -30.09 8.57
N THR A 653 -43.21 -29.42 9.25
CA THR A 653 -44.48 -30.01 9.69
C THR A 653 -45.45 -30.15 8.51
N TRP A 654 -46.38 -31.11 8.61
CA TRP A 654 -47.44 -31.27 7.59
C TRP A 654 -48.34 -30.03 7.44
N SER A 655 -48.48 -29.20 8.49
CA SER A 655 -49.20 -27.92 8.39
C SER A 655 -48.49 -26.96 7.44
N LEU A 656 -47.18 -26.82 7.56
CA LEU A 656 -46.36 -25.97 6.71
C LEU A 656 -46.28 -26.47 5.27
N ILE A 657 -46.19 -27.80 5.07
CA ILE A 657 -46.26 -28.38 3.73
C ILE A 657 -47.60 -28.02 3.05
N ARG A 658 -48.72 -28.07 3.78
CA ARG A 658 -50.03 -27.67 3.23
C ARG A 658 -50.12 -26.18 2.93
N ALA A 659 -49.55 -25.33 3.79
CA ALA A 659 -49.47 -23.89 3.55
C ALA A 659 -48.63 -23.58 2.30
N TRP A 660 -47.49 -24.26 2.15
CA TRP A 660 -46.63 -24.19 0.97
C TRP A 660 -47.37 -24.63 -0.30
N GLN A 661 -48.05 -25.78 -0.28
CA GLN A 661 -48.83 -26.24 -1.44
C GLN A 661 -49.89 -25.22 -1.87
N GLY A 662 -50.53 -24.54 -0.93
CA GLY A 662 -51.48 -23.47 -1.20
C GLY A 662 -50.83 -22.26 -1.88
N ALA A 663 -49.68 -21.81 -1.36
CA ALA A 663 -48.91 -20.69 -1.90
C ALA A 663 -48.32 -21.00 -3.27
N ALA A 664 -47.67 -22.16 -3.42
CA ALA A 664 -47.07 -22.62 -4.66
C ALA A 664 -48.11 -22.77 -5.77
N LYS A 665 -49.29 -23.34 -5.48
CA LYS A 665 -50.36 -23.46 -6.46
C LYS A 665 -50.84 -22.09 -6.95
N HIS A 666 -51.04 -21.14 -6.04
CA HIS A 666 -51.47 -19.78 -6.37
C HIS A 666 -50.43 -19.03 -7.22
N LEU A 667 -49.16 -19.11 -6.81
CA LEU A 667 -48.04 -18.52 -7.54
C LEU A 667 -47.92 -19.08 -8.96
N LEU A 668 -47.89 -20.41 -9.08
CA LEU A 668 -47.71 -21.08 -10.36
C LEU A 668 -48.90 -20.85 -11.29
N GLN A 669 -50.14 -20.82 -10.78
CA GLN A 669 -51.33 -20.57 -11.58
C GLN A 669 -51.32 -19.20 -12.29
N HIS A 670 -50.62 -18.21 -11.73
CA HIS A 670 -50.62 -16.83 -12.23
C HIS A 670 -49.25 -16.36 -12.76
N ALA A 671 -48.21 -17.18 -12.61
CA ALA A 671 -46.89 -16.89 -13.17
C ALA A 671 -46.88 -16.97 -14.70
N LYS A 672 -46.09 -16.10 -15.35
CA LYS A 672 -45.90 -16.19 -16.81
C LYS A 672 -44.98 -17.36 -17.16
N PRO A 673 -45.38 -18.29 -18.07
CA PRO A 673 -44.54 -19.40 -18.48
C PRO A 673 -43.20 -18.92 -19.08
N GLY A 674 -42.10 -19.60 -18.74
CA GLY A 674 -40.74 -19.30 -19.23
C GLY A 674 -40.09 -18.05 -18.66
N GLN A 675 -40.75 -17.35 -17.73
CA GLN A 675 -40.22 -16.12 -17.11
C GLN A 675 -39.75 -16.34 -15.67
N LEU A 676 -40.51 -17.12 -14.89
CA LEU A 676 -40.27 -17.30 -13.47
C LEU A 676 -39.13 -18.29 -13.20
N ARG A 677 -38.15 -17.84 -12.41
CA ARG A 677 -37.17 -18.66 -11.70
C ARG A 677 -37.62 -18.85 -10.26
N LEU A 678 -37.58 -20.08 -9.76
CA LEU A 678 -38.09 -20.41 -8.44
C LEU A 678 -37.09 -21.28 -7.67
N HIS A 679 -36.76 -20.85 -6.45
CA HIS A 679 -35.84 -21.54 -5.56
C HIS A 679 -36.59 -21.94 -4.28
N VAL A 680 -36.70 -23.25 -4.02
CA VAL A 680 -37.45 -23.76 -2.86
C VAL A 680 -36.56 -24.60 -1.96
N ILE A 681 -36.47 -24.19 -0.70
CA ILE A 681 -35.83 -24.94 0.37
C ILE A 681 -36.93 -25.43 1.30
N CYS A 682 -37.04 -26.74 1.52
CA CYS A 682 -38.03 -27.32 2.41
C CYS A 682 -37.45 -28.58 3.04
N HIS A 683 -37.02 -28.49 4.30
CA HIS A 683 -36.35 -29.59 4.96
C HIS A 683 -37.35 -30.65 5.43
N VAL A 684 -37.48 -31.77 4.71
CA VAL A 684 -38.41 -32.86 5.09
C VAL A 684 -37.77 -33.95 5.97
N GLY A 685 -36.47 -33.84 6.25
CA GLY A 685 -35.69 -34.94 6.86
C GLY A 685 -35.53 -36.09 5.87
N ASP A 686 -35.76 -37.32 6.33
CA ASP A 686 -35.75 -38.56 5.56
C ASP A 686 -37.14 -39.02 5.07
N ASP A 687 -38.18 -38.22 5.34
CA ASP A 687 -39.57 -38.55 5.01
C ASP A 687 -39.88 -38.30 3.51
N VAL A 688 -39.75 -39.35 2.70
CA VAL A 688 -40.06 -39.34 1.27
C VAL A 688 -41.52 -38.97 0.99
N ALA A 689 -42.46 -39.28 1.89
CA ALA A 689 -43.87 -38.92 1.70
C ALA A 689 -44.09 -37.41 1.84
N ARG A 690 -43.40 -36.76 2.79
CA ARG A 690 -43.37 -35.29 2.90
C ARG A 690 -42.69 -34.65 1.69
N ALA A 691 -41.57 -35.21 1.24
CA ALA A 691 -40.88 -34.72 0.05
C ALA A 691 -41.78 -34.73 -1.20
N ARG A 692 -42.51 -35.83 -1.43
CA ARG A 692 -43.51 -35.93 -2.52
C ARG A 692 -44.61 -34.89 -2.39
N ALA A 693 -45.06 -34.61 -1.18
CA ALA A 693 -46.06 -33.58 -0.96
C ALA A 693 -45.52 -32.17 -1.28
N VAL A 694 -44.27 -31.87 -0.96
CA VAL A 694 -43.64 -30.57 -1.24
C VAL A 694 -43.53 -30.29 -2.75
N VAL A 695 -43.20 -31.30 -3.55
CA VAL A 695 -42.98 -31.14 -5.00
C VAL A 695 -44.26 -31.25 -5.85
N LYS A 696 -45.33 -31.82 -5.30
CA LYS A 696 -46.61 -32.03 -5.99
C LYS A 696 -47.18 -30.81 -6.75
N PRO A 697 -47.06 -29.56 -6.26
CA PRO A 697 -47.54 -28.39 -7.01
C PRO A 697 -46.86 -28.22 -8.38
N PHE A 698 -45.60 -28.64 -8.52
CA PHE A 698 -44.84 -28.54 -9.77
C PHE A 698 -45.26 -29.59 -10.80
N GLU A 699 -45.61 -30.80 -10.35
CA GLU A 699 -46.14 -31.86 -11.20
C GLU A 699 -47.50 -31.48 -11.81
N GLN A 700 -48.25 -30.61 -11.14
CA GLN A 700 -49.59 -30.17 -11.52
C GLN A 700 -49.59 -28.82 -12.26
N PHE A 701 -48.43 -28.20 -12.45
CA PHE A 701 -48.31 -26.92 -13.14
C PHE A 701 -48.32 -27.15 -14.67
N PRO A 702 -49.30 -26.61 -15.42
CA PRO A 702 -49.40 -26.84 -16.86
C PRO A 702 -48.36 -26.06 -17.69
N GLY A 703 -47.67 -25.08 -17.10
CA GLY A 703 -46.63 -24.27 -17.75
C GLY A 703 -45.21 -24.81 -17.55
N ARG A 704 -44.22 -24.08 -18.06
CA ARG A 704 -42.79 -24.33 -17.81
C ARG A 704 -42.17 -23.16 -17.06
N LEU A 705 -41.33 -23.45 -16.07
CA LEU A 705 -40.51 -22.46 -15.39
C LEU A 705 -39.26 -22.15 -16.23
N LYS A 706 -38.72 -20.93 -16.09
CA LYS A 706 -37.43 -20.57 -16.67
C LYS A 706 -36.32 -21.36 -15.98
N GLU A 707 -36.42 -21.49 -14.66
CA GLU A 707 -35.47 -22.22 -13.82
C GLU A 707 -36.16 -22.69 -12.54
N LEU A 708 -35.90 -23.92 -12.10
CA LEU A 708 -36.40 -24.46 -10.83
C LEU A 708 -35.27 -25.09 -10.02
N GLU A 709 -35.03 -24.57 -8.82
CA GLU A 709 -34.11 -25.15 -7.85
C GLU A 709 -34.87 -25.69 -6.62
N LEU A 710 -34.61 -26.95 -6.26
CA LEU A 710 -35.28 -27.63 -5.14
C LEU A 710 -34.27 -28.20 -4.15
N CYS A 711 -34.48 -27.93 -2.87
CA CYS A 711 -33.74 -28.49 -1.75
C CYS A 711 -34.72 -29.12 -0.74
N LEU A 712 -34.79 -30.45 -0.70
CA LEU A 712 -35.77 -31.19 0.14
C LEU A 712 -35.20 -31.69 1.48
N ALA A 713 -33.88 -31.61 1.67
CA ALA A 713 -33.20 -32.02 2.90
C ALA A 713 -31.86 -31.29 3.06
N ASN A 714 -31.39 -31.16 4.30
CA ASN A 714 -30.14 -30.45 4.63
C ASN A 714 -28.90 -31.34 4.36
N TYR A 715 -29.12 -32.59 3.95
CA TYR A 715 -28.12 -33.60 3.64
C TYR A 715 -28.61 -34.46 2.45
N ALA A 716 -27.67 -35.08 1.74
CA ALA A 716 -27.96 -35.80 0.51
C ALA A 716 -28.56 -37.19 0.77
N LEU A 717 -29.87 -37.32 0.58
CA LEU A 717 -30.57 -38.60 0.57
C LEU A 717 -30.89 -39.02 -0.88
N PRO A 718 -30.44 -40.21 -1.34
CA PRO A 718 -30.56 -40.63 -2.74
C PRO A 718 -31.98 -40.55 -3.32
N ASP A 719 -32.98 -41.01 -2.55
CA ASP A 719 -34.38 -41.02 -3.00
C ASP A 719 -34.97 -39.62 -3.14
N LEU A 720 -34.60 -38.69 -2.25
CA LEU A 720 -35.03 -37.29 -2.31
C LEU A 720 -34.34 -36.54 -3.45
N LEU A 721 -33.07 -36.85 -3.70
CA LEU A 721 -32.30 -36.28 -4.81
C LEU A 721 -32.89 -36.72 -6.16
N LYS A 722 -33.27 -38.00 -6.27
CA LYS A 722 -33.93 -38.54 -7.46
C LYS A 722 -35.27 -37.84 -7.70
N LEU A 723 -36.11 -37.74 -6.66
CA LEU A 723 -37.40 -37.05 -6.74
C LEU A 723 -37.27 -35.58 -7.15
N ALA A 724 -36.30 -34.85 -6.58
CA ALA A 724 -36.06 -33.45 -6.94
C ALA A 724 -35.64 -33.30 -8.41
N ARG A 725 -34.75 -34.17 -8.91
CA ARG A 725 -34.30 -34.15 -10.32
C ARG A 725 -35.44 -34.44 -11.29
N GLU A 726 -36.25 -35.46 -11.01
CA GLU A 726 -37.41 -35.81 -11.81
C GLU A 726 -38.42 -34.65 -11.85
N THR A 727 -38.65 -33.99 -10.71
CA THR A 727 -39.55 -32.82 -10.63
C THR A 727 -39.02 -31.64 -11.46
N VAL A 728 -37.73 -31.30 -11.34
CA VAL A 728 -37.11 -30.20 -12.11
C VAL A 728 -37.19 -30.46 -13.61
N ALA A 729 -36.86 -31.68 -14.04
CA ALA A 729 -36.92 -32.06 -15.45
C ALA A 729 -38.35 -31.98 -16.03
N LEU A 730 -39.38 -32.19 -15.20
CA LEU A 730 -40.78 -32.09 -15.62
C LEU A 730 -41.31 -30.65 -15.64
N ALA A 731 -40.86 -29.80 -14.71
CA ALA A 731 -41.39 -28.45 -14.51
C ALA A 731 -40.63 -27.36 -15.28
N GLN A 732 -39.41 -27.62 -15.74
CA GLN A 732 -38.56 -26.68 -16.47
C GLN A 732 -38.57 -26.95 -17.99
N ALA A 733 -38.43 -25.91 -18.82
CA ALA A 733 -38.36 -26.07 -20.28
C ALA A 733 -37.03 -26.74 -20.69
N PRO A 734 -37.02 -27.67 -21.68
CA PRO A 734 -35.78 -28.22 -22.22
C PRO A 734 -35.06 -27.16 -23.07
N ASP A 735 -33.77 -27.01 -22.86
CA ASP A 735 -32.92 -25.96 -23.44
C ASP A 735 -32.33 -26.40 -24.80
N GLU A 736 -32.39 -25.55 -25.82
CA GLU A 736 -31.74 -25.74 -27.13
C GLU A 736 -30.21 -25.54 -26.97
N GLU A 737 -29.51 -26.66 -26.82
CA GLU A 737 -28.18 -26.84 -26.21
C GLU A 737 -26.95 -26.08 -26.79
N GLU A 738 -27.01 -25.23 -27.82
CA GLU A 738 -25.78 -24.96 -28.61
C GLU A 738 -25.42 -23.51 -28.99
N ALA A 739 -26.27 -22.51 -28.77
CA ALA A 739 -26.05 -21.17 -29.34
C ALA A 739 -25.40 -20.11 -28.41
N HIS A 740 -25.28 -20.33 -27.09
CA HIS A 740 -24.76 -19.30 -26.15
C HIS A 740 -23.41 -19.67 -25.51
N ARG A 741 -22.64 -20.56 -26.14
CA ARG A 741 -21.20 -20.77 -25.81
C ARG A 741 -20.30 -19.58 -26.17
N ALA A 742 -20.84 -18.42 -26.54
CA ALA A 742 -20.07 -17.22 -26.82
C ALA A 742 -20.68 -16.00 -26.13
N ASN A 743 -19.89 -15.34 -25.29
CA ASN A 743 -20.10 -14.05 -24.59
C ASN A 743 -20.99 -14.12 -23.32
N HIS A 744 -20.56 -13.92 -22.07
CA HIS A 744 -19.30 -13.65 -21.37
C HIS A 744 -19.56 -13.96 -19.88
N PRO A 745 -18.55 -14.27 -19.05
CA PRO A 745 -17.91 -13.24 -18.21
C PRO A 745 -16.38 -13.36 -18.22
N PHE A 746 -15.66 -12.35 -17.71
CA PHE A 746 -14.18 -12.28 -17.66
C PHE A 746 -13.52 -13.66 -17.42
N PRO A 747 -12.65 -14.17 -18.31
CA PRO A 747 -12.15 -15.53 -18.16
C PRO A 747 -10.96 -15.45 -17.21
N PHE A 748 -11.20 -15.60 -15.91
CA PHE A 748 -10.10 -15.74 -14.93
C PHE A 748 -9.08 -16.78 -15.41
N PHE A 749 -9.54 -17.88 -16.05
CA PHE A 749 -8.69 -18.93 -16.63
C PHE A 749 -7.93 -18.57 -17.91
N SER A 750 -8.20 -17.43 -18.55
CA SER A 750 -7.36 -16.95 -19.66
C SER A 750 -6.17 -16.11 -19.19
N LEU A 751 -6.11 -15.76 -17.90
CA LEU A 751 -4.91 -15.14 -17.32
C LEU A 751 -3.77 -16.17 -17.26
N PRO A 752 -2.50 -15.76 -17.48
CA PRO A 752 -1.34 -16.58 -17.17
C PRO A 752 -1.39 -17.10 -15.73
N GLN A 753 -0.95 -18.35 -15.53
CA GLN A 753 -1.02 -19.03 -14.23
C GLN A 753 -0.32 -18.24 -13.11
N GLU A 754 0.74 -17.52 -13.46
CA GLU A 754 1.51 -16.66 -12.56
C GLU A 754 0.67 -15.49 -12.04
N ILE A 755 -0.12 -14.86 -12.89
CA ILE A 755 -1.02 -13.76 -12.50
C ILE A 755 -2.14 -14.30 -11.60
N ARG A 756 -2.67 -15.49 -11.90
CA ARG A 756 -3.66 -16.16 -11.05
C ARG A 756 -3.09 -16.51 -9.68
N HIS A 757 -1.84 -16.96 -9.61
CA HIS A 757 -1.14 -17.22 -8.35
C HIS A 757 -0.88 -15.94 -7.55
N HIS A 758 -0.49 -14.84 -8.20
CA HIS A 758 -0.38 -13.54 -7.55
C HIS A 758 -1.72 -13.09 -6.98
N ILE A 759 -2.82 -13.23 -7.74
CA ILE A 759 -4.16 -12.95 -7.23
C ILE A 759 -4.45 -13.83 -5.99
N PHE A 760 -4.13 -15.13 -6.02
CA PHE A 760 -4.31 -16.00 -4.86
C PHE A 760 -3.41 -15.64 -3.66
N GLN A 761 -2.24 -15.04 -3.86
CA GLN A 761 -1.39 -14.51 -2.77
C GLN A 761 -2.02 -13.34 -2.03
N TYR A 762 -2.80 -12.51 -2.74
CA TYR A 762 -3.52 -11.37 -2.16
C TYR A 762 -4.92 -11.74 -1.65
N THR A 763 -5.40 -12.96 -1.95
CA THR A 763 -6.53 -13.55 -1.21
C THR A 763 -6.05 -14.13 0.12
N GLY A 764 -6.91 -14.22 1.13
CA GLY A 764 -6.59 -14.79 2.45
C GLY A 764 -6.20 -16.28 2.49
N LEU A 765 -5.79 -16.86 1.35
CA LEU A 765 -5.33 -18.24 1.20
C LEU A 765 -3.90 -18.48 1.69
N VAL A 766 -3.05 -17.45 1.83
CA VAL A 766 -1.70 -17.59 2.39
C VAL A 766 -1.58 -16.72 3.62
N LEU A 767 -1.37 -17.36 4.77
CA LEU A 767 -1.25 -16.63 6.02
C LEU A 767 0.13 -15.97 6.13
N PRO A 768 0.24 -14.78 6.77
CA PRO A 768 1.51 -14.09 6.97
C PRO A 768 2.58 -14.96 7.66
N HIS A 769 2.15 -15.85 8.56
CA HIS A 769 3.02 -16.81 9.25
C HIS A 769 2.99 -18.23 8.66
N ARG A 770 2.35 -18.43 7.50
CA ARG A 770 2.12 -19.70 6.78
C ARG A 770 1.55 -20.87 7.59
N ASN A 771 1.34 -20.76 8.90
CA ASN A 771 0.93 -21.87 9.76
C ASN A 771 -0.59 -21.92 9.90
N VAL A 772 -1.19 -23.06 9.58
CA VAL A 772 -2.63 -23.33 9.70
C VAL A 772 -2.84 -24.52 10.62
N LEU A 773 -3.62 -24.36 11.68
CA LEU A 773 -3.90 -25.42 12.66
C LEU A 773 -5.19 -26.18 12.33
N TRP A 774 -5.15 -27.51 12.36
CA TRP A 774 -6.32 -28.39 12.21
C TRP A 774 -6.55 -29.21 13.49
N LEU A 775 -7.82 -29.31 13.93
CA LEU A 775 -8.25 -30.05 15.12
C LEU A 775 -9.47 -30.97 14.80
N PRO A 776 -9.53 -32.21 15.32
CA PRO A 776 -10.57 -33.19 14.96
C PRO A 776 -12.01 -32.84 15.40
N ASP A 777 -12.22 -32.36 16.64
CA ASP A 777 -13.57 -32.40 17.27
C ASP A 777 -14.29 -31.04 17.37
N GLY A 778 -13.97 -30.08 16.50
CA GLY A 778 -14.67 -28.79 16.49
C GLY A 778 -14.20 -27.80 15.46
N TYR A 779 -14.80 -27.86 14.27
CA TYR A 779 -14.81 -26.83 13.23
C TYR A 779 -13.45 -26.54 12.55
N GLY A 780 -12.95 -27.48 11.74
CA GLY A 780 -11.99 -27.19 10.66
C GLY A 780 -10.67 -26.50 11.08
N PHE A 781 -10.08 -25.73 10.14
CA PHE A 781 -8.86 -24.96 10.41
C PHE A 781 -9.18 -23.78 11.35
N ARG A 782 -8.48 -23.68 12.50
CA ARG A 782 -8.70 -22.60 13.49
C ARG A 782 -7.55 -21.59 13.54
N ARG A 783 -7.92 -20.36 13.92
CA ARG A 783 -6.99 -19.25 14.21
C ARG A 783 -6.53 -19.33 15.66
N GLN A 784 -5.24 -19.28 15.91
CA GLN A 784 -4.71 -18.99 17.25
C GLN A 784 -4.38 -17.51 17.39
N TYR A 785 -4.91 -16.89 18.44
CA TYR A 785 -4.56 -15.53 18.84
C TYR A 785 -3.20 -15.56 19.55
N ILE A 786 -2.27 -14.72 19.09
CA ILE A 786 -1.09 -14.33 19.85
C ILE A 786 -1.42 -12.96 20.47
N TRP A 787 -1.49 -12.90 21.80
CA TRP A 787 -1.40 -11.64 22.51
C TRP A 787 0.09 -11.33 22.70
N CYS A 788 0.57 -10.24 22.11
CA CYS A 788 1.85 -9.65 22.48
C CYS A 788 1.58 -8.68 23.62
N GLU A 789 2.02 -9.02 24.83
CA GLU A 789 2.22 -8.03 25.89
C GLU A 789 3.55 -7.32 25.63
N CYS A 790 3.56 -6.48 24.59
CA CYS A 790 4.71 -5.65 24.29
C CYS A 790 4.69 -4.48 25.30
N ASP A 791 5.44 -4.64 26.40
CA ASP A 791 5.97 -3.74 27.45
C ASP A 791 5.58 -2.24 27.55
N GLY A 792 4.45 -1.80 27.01
CA GLY A 792 4.02 -0.40 26.99
C GLY A 792 4.51 0.40 25.78
N THR A 793 5.10 -0.22 24.76
CA THR A 793 5.45 0.44 23.50
C THR A 793 4.58 0.01 22.32
N VAL A 794 4.18 0.97 21.47
CA VAL A 794 3.29 0.77 20.32
C VAL A 794 3.97 -0.08 19.25
N CYS A 795 3.46 -1.29 19.04
CA CYS A 795 3.86 -2.16 17.93
C CYS A 795 3.55 -1.49 16.58
N ARG A 796 4.58 -1.25 15.75
CA ARG A 796 4.48 -0.53 14.47
C ARG A 796 3.78 -1.31 13.34
N GLU A 797 3.45 -2.58 13.57
CA GLU A 797 2.78 -3.44 12.57
C GLU A 797 1.44 -3.98 13.10
N ARG A 798 0.58 -3.08 13.58
CA ARG A 798 -0.76 -3.44 14.09
C ARG A 798 -1.58 -4.28 13.09
N ASP A 799 -1.36 -4.10 11.78
CA ASP A 799 -2.06 -4.85 10.72
C ASP A 799 -1.62 -6.32 10.61
N LEU A 800 -0.40 -6.67 11.03
CA LEU A 800 0.06 -8.06 11.02
C LEU A 800 -0.53 -8.87 12.19
N HIS A 801 -0.90 -8.19 13.29
CA HIS A 801 -1.51 -8.82 14.47
C HIS A 801 -3.03 -8.67 14.52
N HIS A 802 -3.61 -7.74 13.76
CA HIS A 802 -5.06 -7.53 13.65
C HIS A 802 -5.63 -7.82 12.26
N ASN A 803 -4.93 -8.58 11.41
CA ASN A 803 -5.60 -9.39 10.38
C ASN A 803 -6.34 -10.56 11.03
N GLN A 804 -7.36 -10.16 11.79
CA GLN A 804 -8.40 -10.97 12.36
C GLN A 804 -9.29 -11.50 11.26
N LYS A 805 -9.07 -12.80 11.01
CA LYS A 805 -10.06 -13.88 10.84
C LYS A 805 -10.41 -14.34 9.41
N PHE A 806 -10.16 -15.63 9.16
CA PHE A 806 -11.26 -16.58 8.91
C PHE A 806 -12.13 -16.57 10.17
N TYR A 807 -13.33 -15.99 10.12
CA TYR A 807 -14.17 -15.81 11.30
C TYR A 807 -14.73 -17.17 11.73
N GLN A 808 -14.47 -17.52 12.98
CA GLN A 808 -15.48 -18.20 13.78
C GLN A 808 -16.84 -17.56 13.48
N CYS A 809 -17.74 -18.40 12.98
CA CYS A 809 -19.14 -18.35 13.30
C CYS A 809 -19.29 -18.04 14.79
N ASP A 810 -19.60 -16.79 15.09
CA ASP A 810 -20.84 -16.42 15.75
C ASP A 810 -21.03 -14.91 15.55
N VAL A 811 -22.28 -14.53 15.25
CA VAL A 811 -22.82 -13.17 15.16
C VAL A 811 -22.60 -12.43 13.82
N GLU A 812 -23.73 -12.26 13.13
CA GLU A 812 -24.16 -11.19 12.21
C GLU A 812 -23.14 -10.72 11.13
N ASP A 813 -23.34 -11.29 9.93
CA ASP A 813 -22.95 -10.83 8.59
C ASP A 813 -21.46 -10.77 8.21
N ASP A 814 -20.94 -11.88 7.65
CA ASP A 814 -20.79 -12.01 6.19
C ASP A 814 -20.13 -13.37 5.82
N PHE A 815 -20.60 -14.00 4.72
CA PHE A 815 -19.85 -14.92 3.85
C PHE A 815 -19.20 -16.20 4.47
N CYS A 816 -19.51 -17.45 4.09
CA CYS A 816 -20.48 -18.01 3.14
C CYS A 816 -20.54 -19.53 3.39
N ALA A 817 -21.69 -20.12 3.77
CA ALA A 817 -21.62 -21.47 4.35
C ALA A 817 -21.78 -22.66 3.40
N ARG A 818 -22.38 -22.58 2.19
CA ARG A 818 -22.54 -23.82 1.39
C ARG A 818 -22.27 -23.83 -0.11
N ARG A 819 -22.37 -22.74 -0.88
CA ARG A 819 -22.15 -22.80 -2.35
C ARG A 819 -21.77 -21.43 -2.90
N SER A 820 -20.52 -21.25 -3.35
CA SER A 820 -20.24 -20.23 -4.37
C SER A 820 -20.19 -20.97 -5.70
N SER A 821 -21.00 -20.51 -6.66
CA SER A 821 -21.39 -21.05 -7.98
C SER A 821 -21.79 -22.53 -8.09
N SER A 822 -22.72 -22.82 -8.99
CA SER A 822 -22.89 -24.17 -9.56
C SER A 822 -21.52 -24.71 -10.05
N PHE A 823 -21.09 -25.98 -9.89
CA PHE A 823 -21.78 -27.25 -9.61
C PHE A 823 -20.73 -28.37 -9.35
N SER A 824 -21.04 -29.44 -8.57
CA SER A 824 -20.59 -30.86 -8.76
C SER A 824 -20.77 -31.77 -7.52
N THR A 825 -21.00 -33.06 -7.78
CA THR A 825 -21.18 -34.22 -6.87
C THR A 825 -19.95 -34.62 -6.02
N SER A 826 -19.11 -33.67 -5.60
CA SER A 826 -17.86 -34.00 -4.89
C SER A 826 -17.42 -32.97 -3.85
N CYS A 827 -18.14 -31.87 -3.67
CA CYS A 827 -17.68 -30.85 -2.74
C CYS A 827 -18.12 -31.19 -1.32
N LYS A 828 -17.18 -31.78 -0.59
CA LYS A 828 -17.18 -31.95 0.85
C LYS A 828 -16.34 -30.81 1.43
N HIS A 829 -16.98 -29.72 1.82
CA HIS A 829 -16.40 -28.94 2.90
C HIS A 829 -16.50 -29.81 4.14
N GLU A 830 -15.34 -30.35 4.46
CA GLU A 830 -14.79 -30.19 5.77
C GLU A 830 -13.47 -29.40 5.51
N ALA A 831 -13.22 -28.29 6.26
CA ALA A 831 -12.06 -27.36 6.23
C ALA A 831 -12.01 -26.15 5.24
N ALA A 832 -11.27 -25.12 5.71
CA ALA A 832 -11.36 -23.67 5.46
C ALA A 832 -10.90 -23.14 4.08
N LEU A 833 -11.53 -23.60 3.01
CA LEU A 833 -11.37 -23.04 1.66
C LEU A 833 -12.72 -22.59 1.09
N SER A 834 -13.39 -21.65 1.76
CA SER A 834 -14.74 -21.20 1.35
C SER A 834 -14.75 -20.06 0.33
N LEU A 835 -13.60 -19.49 -0.04
CA LEU A 835 -13.54 -18.28 -0.88
C LEU A 835 -13.57 -18.52 -2.40
N LEU A 836 -13.44 -19.75 -2.91
CA LEU A 836 -13.14 -19.96 -4.34
C LEU A 836 -13.96 -21.05 -5.03
N LEU A 837 -15.18 -21.31 -4.57
CA LEU A 837 -16.02 -22.36 -5.18
C LEU A 837 -16.69 -21.98 -6.49
N ALA A 838 -16.42 -20.79 -7.06
CA ALA A 838 -17.10 -20.33 -8.27
C ALA A 838 -16.81 -21.14 -9.58
N SER A 839 -15.92 -22.15 -9.52
CA SER A 839 -15.63 -23.07 -10.61
C SER A 839 -14.80 -24.26 -10.11
N ARG A 840 -15.03 -25.47 -10.65
CA ARG A 840 -14.21 -26.65 -10.34
C ARG A 840 -12.73 -26.45 -10.71
N ALA A 841 -12.45 -25.72 -11.80
CA ALA A 841 -11.09 -25.38 -12.20
C ALA A 841 -10.46 -24.37 -11.22
N LEU A 842 -11.26 -23.45 -10.67
CA LEU A 842 -10.80 -22.42 -9.73
C LEU A 842 -10.45 -23.04 -8.40
N TYR A 843 -11.35 -23.90 -7.92
CA TYR A 843 -11.15 -24.71 -6.73
C TYR A 843 -9.89 -25.56 -6.84
N GLN A 844 -9.65 -26.22 -7.99
CA GLN A 844 -8.45 -27.04 -8.19
C GLN A 844 -7.14 -26.23 -8.17
N GLU A 845 -7.12 -25.03 -8.72
CA GLU A 845 -5.93 -24.18 -8.72
C GLU A 845 -5.70 -23.50 -7.35
N ALA A 846 -6.78 -23.05 -6.72
CA ALA A 846 -6.77 -22.44 -5.39
C ALA A 846 -6.38 -23.40 -4.27
N ILE A 847 -6.92 -24.63 -4.29
CA ILE A 847 -6.59 -25.65 -3.29
C ILE A 847 -5.14 -26.12 -3.46
N ALA A 848 -4.66 -26.20 -4.71
CA ALA A 848 -3.27 -26.47 -4.98
C ALA A 848 -2.37 -25.40 -4.37
N PHE A 849 -2.74 -24.12 -4.53
CA PHE A 849 -2.00 -23.00 -4.00
C PHE A 849 -2.02 -22.95 -2.46
N PHE A 850 -3.16 -23.17 -1.82
CA PHE A 850 -3.31 -23.15 -0.36
C PHE A 850 -2.45 -24.21 0.33
N TYR A 851 -2.56 -25.48 -0.07
CA TYR A 851 -1.82 -26.58 0.57
C TYR A 851 -0.34 -26.61 0.18
N ALA A 852 0.04 -25.97 -0.93
CA ALA A 852 1.45 -25.81 -1.30
C ALA A 852 2.13 -24.65 -0.58
N SER A 853 1.41 -23.58 -0.28
CA SER A 853 1.97 -22.33 0.25
C SER A 853 1.92 -22.22 1.78
N ASN A 854 1.09 -23.02 2.44
CA ASN A 854 0.96 -23.04 3.90
C ASN A 854 1.57 -24.31 4.52
N ARG A 855 2.01 -24.19 5.77
CA ARG A 855 2.41 -25.24 6.71
C ARG A 855 1.18 -25.65 7.52
N ILE A 856 0.76 -26.90 7.38
CA ILE A 856 -0.44 -27.42 8.05
C ILE A 856 -0.03 -28.18 9.32
N THR A 857 -0.45 -27.69 10.48
CA THR A 857 -0.22 -28.33 11.79
C THR A 857 -1.43 -29.15 12.21
N ILE A 858 -1.22 -30.43 12.49
CA ILE A 858 -2.23 -31.40 12.91
C ILE A 858 -1.97 -31.77 14.37
N ALA A 859 -2.97 -31.56 15.24
CA ALA A 859 -2.86 -31.85 16.68
C ALA A 859 -4.16 -32.45 17.25
N ALA A 860 -4.05 -33.21 18.34
CA ALA A 860 -5.19 -33.76 19.08
C ALA A 860 -5.72 -32.76 20.14
N ARG A 861 -7.03 -32.80 20.44
CA ARG A 861 -7.70 -31.86 21.38
C ARG A 861 -7.41 -32.17 22.85
N ASP A 862 -7.19 -33.43 23.21
CA ASP A 862 -7.05 -33.89 24.60
C ASP A 862 -5.62 -33.74 25.16
N HIS A 863 -4.93 -32.65 24.83
CA HIS A 863 -3.82 -32.21 25.67
C HIS A 863 -4.44 -31.54 26.92
N PRO A 864 -4.28 -32.10 28.14
CA PRO A 864 -5.23 -31.93 29.26
C PRO A 864 -5.29 -30.55 29.94
N GLU A 865 -4.88 -29.46 29.29
CA GLU A 865 -4.73 -28.14 29.93
C GLU A 865 -5.56 -27.02 29.28
N HIS A 866 -6.36 -27.32 28.24
CA HIS A 866 -7.23 -26.34 27.57
C HIS A 866 -8.72 -26.42 27.92
N ALA A 867 -9.05 -26.84 29.14
CA ALA A 867 -10.36 -26.62 29.75
C ALA A 867 -10.49 -25.25 30.45
N ILE A 868 -9.64 -24.27 30.15
CA ILE A 868 -9.67 -22.95 30.81
C ILE A 868 -10.60 -21.99 30.03
N SER A 869 -11.82 -21.87 30.56
CA SER A 869 -12.75 -20.74 30.45
C SER A 869 -13.27 -20.33 29.05
N MET A 870 -14.23 -21.09 28.53
CA MET A 870 -15.36 -20.46 27.80
C MET A 870 -16.54 -20.40 28.77
N TRP A 871 -16.90 -19.19 29.19
CA TRP A 871 -18.06 -18.94 30.04
C TRP A 871 -19.35 -19.18 29.24
N ASP A 872 -20.21 -20.06 29.74
CA ASP A 872 -21.56 -20.35 29.23
C ASP A 872 -22.52 -19.29 29.81
N PRO A 873 -23.14 -18.39 29.00
CA PRO A 873 -24.04 -17.36 29.50
C PRO A 873 -25.40 -17.89 29.97
N THR A 874 -25.66 -19.20 29.86
CA THR A 874 -26.98 -19.78 30.22
C THR A 874 -27.04 -20.39 31.62
N ARG A 875 -25.93 -20.37 32.39
CA ARG A 875 -25.92 -20.80 33.79
C ARG A 875 -25.83 -19.60 34.73
N SER A 876 -26.79 -19.49 35.64
CA SER A 876 -26.83 -18.49 36.72
C SER A 876 -25.47 -18.34 37.40
N PRO A 877 -25.10 -17.12 37.84
CA PRO A 877 -23.76 -16.85 38.35
C PRO A 877 -23.44 -17.72 39.57
N PRO A 878 -22.19 -18.20 39.72
CA PRO A 878 -21.79 -18.89 40.94
C PRO A 878 -21.90 -17.94 42.16
N PRO A 879 -22.11 -18.48 43.38
CA PRO A 879 -22.25 -17.67 44.58
C PRO A 879 -20.98 -16.85 44.84
N ARG A 880 -21.13 -15.69 45.52
CA ARG A 880 -20.02 -14.81 45.87
C ARG A 880 -19.01 -15.48 46.81
N GLU A 881 -17.74 -15.20 46.51
CA GLU A 881 -16.42 -15.30 47.18
C GLU A 881 -16.19 -15.88 48.59
N ASP A 882 -17.17 -16.41 49.32
CA ASP A 882 -17.01 -16.58 50.77
C ASP A 882 -16.77 -18.03 51.25
N ASP A 883 -16.81 -19.05 50.38
CA ASP A 883 -16.92 -20.47 50.78
C ASP A 883 -15.78 -21.41 50.31
N TRP A 884 -14.52 -20.97 50.37
CA TRP A 884 -13.34 -21.83 50.11
C TRP A 884 -12.91 -22.67 51.31
N ASN A 885 -13.78 -23.54 51.83
CA ASN A 885 -13.40 -24.50 52.86
C ASN A 885 -13.99 -25.90 52.62
N VAL A 886 -13.39 -26.67 51.68
CA VAL A 886 -13.44 -28.13 51.73
C VAL A 886 -12.09 -28.74 51.30
N PRO A 887 -11.45 -29.64 52.10
CA PRO A 887 -10.09 -30.12 51.85
C PRO A 887 -9.91 -31.24 50.79
N ASN A 888 -8.67 -31.30 50.28
CA ASN A 888 -8.08 -32.02 49.14
C ASN A 888 -8.13 -33.58 49.09
N TRP A 889 -9.10 -34.31 49.67
CA TRP A 889 -9.01 -35.79 49.72
C TRP A 889 -10.27 -36.61 49.38
N GLU A 890 -11.34 -36.02 48.84
CA GLU A 890 -12.55 -36.76 48.40
C GLU A 890 -12.87 -36.58 46.90
N ARG A 891 -11.89 -36.76 46.01
CA ARG A 891 -12.17 -37.07 44.59
C ARG A 891 -11.37 -38.28 44.15
N GLU A 892 -11.65 -39.41 44.79
CA GLU A 892 -11.30 -40.72 44.24
C GLU A 892 -12.12 -41.00 42.97
N GLU A 893 -11.39 -41.44 41.95
CA GLU A 893 -11.76 -42.51 41.01
C GLU A 893 -13.27 -42.65 40.70
N SER A 894 -13.73 -41.87 39.72
CA SER A 894 -14.79 -42.33 38.82
C SER A 894 -14.20 -42.53 37.43
N ASP A 895 -13.77 -43.77 37.23
CA ASP A 895 -14.10 -44.62 36.10
C ASP A 895 -13.86 -44.08 34.68
N SER A 896 -12.70 -44.47 34.16
CA SER A 896 -12.59 -45.41 33.06
C SER A 896 -13.69 -45.34 31.96
N ALA A 897 -13.49 -44.47 30.99
CA ALA A 897 -14.09 -44.61 29.67
C ALA A 897 -13.07 -44.22 28.60
N GLU A 898 -12.44 -45.23 27.99
CA GLU A 898 -11.93 -45.27 26.60
C GLU A 898 -11.72 -43.93 25.87
N GLN A 899 -10.80 -43.06 26.35
CA GLN A 899 -10.35 -41.89 25.59
C GLN A 899 -9.12 -42.23 24.74
N ILE A 900 -9.23 -43.25 23.89
CA ILE A 900 -8.39 -43.35 22.70
C ILE A 900 -9.31 -43.88 21.63
N THR A 901 -9.51 -43.18 20.51
CA THR A 901 -10.04 -43.91 19.36
C THR A 901 -9.51 -43.57 17.98
N HIS A 902 -8.84 -42.44 17.68
CA HIS A 902 -8.39 -42.18 16.30
C HIS A 902 -7.10 -41.36 16.15
N ASP A 903 -6.31 -41.65 15.12
CA ASP A 903 -5.13 -40.86 14.75
C ASP A 903 -5.55 -39.57 14.02
N PRO A 904 -5.14 -38.38 14.49
CA PRO A 904 -5.58 -37.12 13.91
C PRO A 904 -5.08 -36.92 12.48
N THR A 905 -3.97 -37.55 12.08
CA THR A 905 -3.46 -37.47 10.71
C THR A 905 -4.34 -38.25 9.75
N ARG A 906 -4.77 -39.47 10.11
CA ARG A 906 -5.72 -40.25 9.31
C ARG A 906 -7.03 -39.51 9.14
N LEU A 907 -7.54 -38.92 10.21
CA LEU A 907 -8.76 -38.13 10.18
C LEU A 907 -8.61 -36.90 9.27
N PHE A 908 -7.49 -36.18 9.37
CA PHE A 908 -7.17 -35.07 8.46
C PHE A 908 -7.15 -35.51 6.99
N ILE A 909 -6.48 -36.62 6.66
CA ILE A 909 -6.40 -37.13 5.29
C ILE A 909 -7.79 -37.50 4.76
N LYS A 910 -8.60 -38.18 5.58
CA LYS A 910 -9.97 -38.56 5.24
C LYS A 910 -10.87 -37.33 5.01
N HIS A 911 -10.65 -36.29 5.80
CA HIS A 911 -11.37 -35.02 5.79
C HIS A 911 -11.08 -34.21 4.52
N ILE A 912 -9.80 -34.02 4.16
CA ILE A 912 -9.43 -33.24 2.96
C ILE A 912 -9.54 -34.05 1.66
N GLY A 913 -9.55 -35.38 1.77
CA GLY A 913 -9.61 -36.31 0.65
C GLY A 913 -8.26 -36.51 -0.06
N THR A 914 -8.06 -37.70 -0.62
CA THR A 914 -6.76 -38.13 -1.17
C THR A 914 -6.29 -37.33 -2.40
N ALA A 915 -7.22 -36.80 -3.20
CA ALA A 915 -6.90 -36.00 -4.38
C ALA A 915 -6.16 -34.68 -4.07
N VAL A 916 -6.27 -34.18 -2.83
CA VAL A 916 -5.64 -32.94 -2.38
C VAL A 916 -4.21 -33.17 -1.88
N LEU A 917 -3.90 -34.39 -1.42
CA LEU A 917 -2.60 -34.73 -0.85
C LEU A 917 -1.43 -34.44 -1.79
N ARG A 918 -1.60 -34.60 -3.11
CA ARG A 918 -0.56 -34.28 -4.11
C ARG A 918 -0.08 -32.82 -4.08
N HIS A 919 -0.87 -31.91 -3.52
CA HIS A 919 -0.56 -30.49 -3.40
C HIS A 919 0.08 -30.11 -2.08
N LEU A 920 0.06 -31.00 -1.09
CA LEU A 920 0.66 -30.77 0.22
C LEU A 920 2.18 -30.64 0.07
N ARG A 921 2.74 -29.59 0.65
CA ARG A 921 4.20 -29.35 0.66
C ARG A 921 4.79 -29.29 2.04
N ASN A 922 4.02 -28.86 3.03
CA ASN A 922 4.50 -28.71 4.41
C ASN A 922 3.43 -29.19 5.38
N ILE A 923 3.72 -30.27 6.09
CA ILE A 923 2.86 -30.84 7.13
C ILE A 923 3.65 -30.97 8.43
N GLU A 924 3.01 -30.61 9.52
CA GLU A 924 3.53 -30.71 10.87
C GLU A 924 2.57 -31.54 11.70
N ILE A 925 3.07 -32.61 12.29
CA ILE A 925 2.27 -33.60 12.98
C ILE A 925 2.69 -33.60 14.44
N VAL A 926 1.72 -33.33 15.31
CA VAL A 926 1.85 -33.43 16.75
C VAL A 926 1.19 -34.74 17.17
N LEU A 927 2.01 -35.73 17.52
CA LEU A 927 1.51 -37.04 17.91
C LEU A 927 0.85 -36.98 19.31
N PRO A 928 -0.26 -37.71 19.53
CA PRO A 928 -0.98 -37.71 20.80
C PRO A 928 -0.17 -38.32 21.94
N MET A 929 -0.46 -37.91 23.18
CA MET A 929 0.23 -38.38 24.37
C MET A 929 -0.01 -39.88 24.62
N THR A 930 0.99 -40.71 24.38
CA THR A 930 0.99 -42.09 24.88
C THR A 930 1.50 -42.09 26.32
N THR A 931 0.67 -42.51 27.27
CA THR A 931 1.14 -42.72 28.65
C THR A 931 2.21 -43.81 28.67
N MET A 932 3.21 -43.70 29.56
CA MET A 932 4.32 -44.69 29.68
C MET A 932 3.83 -46.14 29.86
N ASN A 933 2.58 -46.35 30.30
CA ASN A 933 1.97 -47.65 30.52
C ASN A 933 1.06 -48.13 29.37
N SER A 934 0.73 -47.26 28.40
CA SER A 934 0.04 -47.66 27.18
C SER A 934 1.09 -48.00 26.13
N SER A 935 1.51 -49.26 26.04
CA SER A 935 2.23 -49.71 24.85
C SER A 935 1.31 -49.47 23.66
N LEU A 936 1.79 -48.81 22.59
CA LEU A 936 1.20 -48.88 21.26
C LEU A 936 1.24 -50.35 20.79
N ASP A 937 0.38 -51.19 21.35
CA ASP A 937 0.18 -52.58 20.94
C ASP A 937 -0.49 -52.57 19.56
N ASP A 938 -0.20 -53.55 18.72
CA ASP A 938 -0.73 -53.62 17.35
C ASP A 938 -2.28 -53.76 17.32
N LYS A 939 -2.88 -53.96 18.50
CA LYS A 939 -4.34 -54.01 18.73
C LYS A 939 -4.97 -52.64 18.98
N LEU A 940 -4.19 -51.58 19.22
CA LEU A 940 -4.73 -50.22 19.39
C LEU A 940 -5.04 -49.60 18.04
N SER A 941 -6.26 -49.08 17.87
CA SER A 941 -6.72 -48.48 16.61
C SER A 941 -5.78 -47.38 16.10
N ILE A 942 -5.24 -46.56 17.00
CA ILE A 942 -4.46 -45.37 16.66
C ILE A 942 -3.17 -45.64 15.87
N TYR A 943 -2.42 -46.71 16.20
CA TYR A 943 -1.18 -47.02 15.48
C TYR A 943 -1.46 -47.59 14.09
N THR A 944 -2.48 -48.45 13.98
CA THR A 944 -2.95 -48.96 12.67
C THR A 944 -3.43 -47.80 11.79
N GLU A 945 -4.12 -46.83 12.39
CA GLU A 945 -4.57 -45.63 11.69
C GLU A 945 -3.45 -44.72 11.23
N TRP A 946 -2.40 -44.57 12.04
CA TRP A 946 -1.17 -43.89 11.64
C TRP A 946 -0.49 -44.59 10.46
N LEU A 947 -0.37 -45.92 10.49
CA LEU A 947 0.19 -46.69 9.37
C LEU A 947 -0.60 -46.44 8.08
N GLU A 948 -1.92 -46.49 8.17
CA GLU A 948 -2.79 -46.18 7.02
C GLU A 948 -2.65 -44.72 6.56
N ALA A 949 -2.51 -43.76 7.47
CA ALA A 949 -2.27 -42.36 7.13
C ALA A 949 -0.97 -42.21 6.34
N VAL A 950 0.11 -42.87 6.78
CA VAL A 950 1.41 -42.85 6.09
C VAL A 950 1.32 -43.54 4.73
N ASP A 951 0.62 -44.67 4.62
CA ASP A 951 0.41 -45.34 3.34
C ASP A 951 -0.37 -44.45 2.36
N LEU A 952 -1.39 -43.73 2.83
CA LEU A 952 -2.14 -42.77 2.02
C LEU A 952 -1.27 -41.58 1.58
N LEU A 953 -0.38 -41.08 2.45
CA LEU A 953 0.61 -40.07 2.08
C LEU A 953 1.60 -40.61 1.04
N ALA A 954 2.06 -41.85 1.18
CA ALA A 954 2.99 -42.49 0.25
C ALA A 954 2.38 -42.63 -1.14
N GLU A 955 1.12 -43.06 -1.20
CA GLU A 955 0.43 -43.35 -2.45
C GLU A 955 -0.06 -42.08 -3.17
N HIS A 956 -0.48 -41.04 -2.42
CA HIS A 956 -1.20 -39.90 -3.01
C HIS A 956 -0.51 -38.54 -2.88
N CYS A 957 0.55 -38.41 -2.08
CA CYS A 957 1.30 -37.15 -1.96
C CYS A 957 2.47 -37.08 -2.95
N ASN A 958 2.90 -35.86 -3.31
CA ASN A 958 4.20 -35.67 -3.95
C ASN A 958 5.29 -35.74 -2.86
N VAL A 959 5.68 -36.96 -2.51
CA VAL A 959 6.61 -37.27 -1.43
C VAL A 959 7.94 -36.52 -1.59
N ALA A 960 8.47 -36.38 -2.81
CA ALA A 960 9.72 -35.67 -3.09
C ALA A 960 9.68 -34.15 -2.83
N ALA A 961 8.50 -33.56 -2.85
CA ALA A 961 8.30 -32.14 -2.55
C ALA A 961 7.71 -31.91 -1.15
N LEU A 962 7.48 -32.99 -0.38
CA LEU A 962 6.86 -32.93 0.94
C LEU A 962 7.94 -32.72 2.01
N THR A 963 7.68 -31.74 2.87
CA THR A 963 8.36 -31.53 4.14
C THR A 963 7.43 -31.99 5.26
N ILE A 964 7.88 -32.97 6.04
CA ILE A 964 7.19 -33.43 7.24
C ILE A 964 7.98 -32.99 8.46
N SER A 965 7.33 -32.28 9.37
CA SER A 965 7.82 -32.07 10.73
C SER A 965 7.03 -32.95 11.69
N ILE A 966 7.69 -33.76 12.51
CA ILE A 966 7.03 -34.58 13.53
C ILE A 966 7.55 -34.19 14.90
N HIS A 967 6.62 -33.87 15.79
CA HIS A 967 6.91 -33.66 17.20
C HIS A 967 6.53 -34.92 17.99
N VAL A 968 7.49 -35.42 18.75
CA VAL A 968 7.29 -36.57 19.63
C VAL A 968 7.48 -36.10 21.08
N PHE A 969 6.39 -36.14 21.85
CA PHE A 969 6.36 -35.66 23.24
C PHE A 969 6.30 -36.80 24.26
N THR A 970 6.97 -36.63 25.39
CA THR A 970 6.82 -37.50 26.58
C THR A 970 6.53 -36.63 27.81
N MET A 971 5.34 -36.78 28.42
CA MET A 971 4.97 -36.01 29.61
C MET A 971 5.67 -36.50 30.88
N ARG A 972 6.12 -35.57 31.72
CA ARG A 972 6.63 -35.78 33.08
C ARG A 972 5.57 -35.26 34.06
N ARG A 973 4.58 -36.08 34.44
CA ARG A 973 3.61 -35.68 35.48
C ARG A 973 4.34 -35.51 36.83
N TYR A 974 4.43 -34.28 37.31
CA TYR A 974 4.59 -33.90 38.72
C TYR A 974 5.64 -34.63 39.60
N PHE A 975 6.92 -34.81 39.22
CA PHE A 975 7.96 -35.09 40.24
C PHE A 975 9.37 -34.59 39.86
N ARG A 976 9.97 -33.80 40.76
CA ARG A 976 11.37 -33.31 40.73
C ARG A 976 12.41 -34.40 41.06
N ARG A 977 12.38 -35.58 40.42
CA ARG A 977 13.52 -36.53 40.47
C ARG A 977 13.73 -37.23 39.12
N PRO A 978 14.98 -37.59 38.77
CA PRO A 978 15.28 -38.31 37.55
C PRO A 978 14.83 -39.77 37.75
N LEU A 979 13.90 -40.23 36.91
CA LEU A 979 13.65 -41.66 36.78
C LEU A 979 14.65 -42.20 35.77
N SER A 980 15.49 -43.12 36.25
CA SER A 980 16.32 -44.02 35.46
C SER A 980 15.46 -45.05 34.72
N ILE A 981 14.45 -44.61 33.95
CA ILE A 981 13.69 -45.43 33.02
C ILE A 981 14.23 -45.08 31.63
N THR A 982 14.73 -46.11 30.97
CA THR A 982 15.81 -46.07 29.99
C THR A 982 15.49 -45.23 28.75
N GLU A 983 16.50 -44.48 28.29
CA GLU A 983 16.64 -43.88 26.95
C GLU A 983 16.06 -44.78 25.84
N ASP A 984 16.17 -46.09 26.05
CA ASP A 984 15.64 -47.19 25.25
C ASP A 984 14.12 -47.14 25.02
N ILE A 985 13.28 -46.80 26.01
CA ILE A 985 11.81 -46.73 25.82
C ILE A 985 11.41 -45.50 24.99
N ARG A 986 12.06 -44.35 25.24
CA ARG A 986 11.87 -43.12 24.46
C ARG A 986 12.30 -43.35 23.00
N GLN A 987 13.50 -43.89 22.79
CA GLN A 987 13.97 -44.25 21.45
C GLN A 987 13.06 -45.28 20.78
N THR A 988 12.62 -46.32 21.48
CA THR A 988 11.76 -47.37 20.92
C THR A 988 10.39 -46.83 20.48
N GLN A 989 9.75 -45.98 21.26
CA GLN A 989 8.44 -45.39 20.91
C GLN A 989 8.56 -44.36 19.79
N SER A 990 9.58 -43.48 19.82
CA SER A 990 9.88 -42.54 18.75
C SER A 990 10.19 -43.26 17.43
N LEU A 991 11.03 -44.30 17.49
CA LEU A 991 11.31 -45.16 16.33
C LEU A 991 10.05 -45.84 15.82
N ARG A 992 9.20 -46.38 16.69
CA ARG A 992 7.95 -47.01 16.26
C ARG A 992 7.03 -46.03 15.53
N MET A 993 7.00 -44.76 15.94
CA MET A 993 6.18 -43.75 15.29
C MET A 993 6.77 -43.20 13.99
N ILE A 994 8.10 -43.12 13.90
CA ILE A 994 8.79 -42.54 12.74
C ILE A 994 9.09 -43.61 11.66
N ASN A 995 9.35 -44.86 12.04
CA ASN A 995 9.66 -45.97 11.12
C ASN A 995 8.64 -46.15 9.97
N PRO A 996 7.32 -46.00 10.19
CA PRO A 996 6.34 -46.01 9.11
C PRO A 996 6.67 -45.05 7.97
N LEU A 997 7.29 -43.90 8.25
CA LEU A 997 7.69 -42.93 7.23
C LEU A 997 8.73 -43.47 6.24
N LYS A 998 9.41 -44.59 6.53
CA LYS A 998 10.27 -45.30 5.54
C LYS A 998 9.50 -45.69 4.28
N ARG A 999 8.18 -45.82 4.39
CA ARG A 999 7.29 -46.10 3.26
C ARG A 999 7.14 -44.90 2.32
N LEU A 1000 7.47 -43.68 2.78
CA LEU A 1000 7.54 -42.46 1.96
C LEU A 1000 8.87 -42.40 1.20
N SER A 1001 9.07 -43.33 0.26
CA SER A 1001 10.30 -43.40 -0.52
C SER A 1001 10.55 -42.11 -1.30
N GLY A 1002 11.70 -41.48 -1.04
CA GLY A 1002 12.08 -40.22 -1.68
C GLY A 1002 11.46 -38.98 -1.02
N LEU A 1003 11.14 -39.02 0.27
CA LEU A 1003 10.65 -37.86 1.02
C LEU A 1003 11.59 -36.66 0.84
N GLY A 1004 11.03 -35.48 0.59
CA GLY A 1004 11.82 -34.28 0.32
C GLY A 1004 12.60 -33.80 1.53
N ARG A 1005 11.90 -33.60 2.66
CA ARG A 1005 12.50 -33.23 3.94
C ARG A 1005 11.74 -33.87 5.10
N LEU A 1006 12.48 -34.35 6.08
CA LEU A 1006 11.96 -34.79 7.37
C LEU A 1006 12.66 -34.01 8.47
N PHE A 1007 11.86 -33.51 9.40
CA PHE A 1007 12.31 -32.88 10.63
C PHE A 1007 11.66 -33.60 11.81
N VAL A 1008 12.47 -34.31 12.59
CA VAL A 1008 12.04 -34.94 13.84
C VAL A 1008 12.45 -34.01 14.96
N LEU A 1009 11.49 -33.68 15.82
CA LEU A 1009 11.66 -32.76 16.93
C LEU A 1009 11.31 -33.51 18.22
N LEU A 1010 12.36 -33.88 18.96
CA LEU A 1010 12.31 -34.56 20.26
C LEU A 1010 12.44 -33.49 21.35
N GLU A 1011 11.46 -32.61 21.46
CA GLU A 1011 11.63 -31.37 22.21
C GLU A 1011 11.28 -31.52 23.69
N TRP A 1012 12.16 -30.96 24.55
CA TRP A 1012 11.89 -30.79 25.97
C TRP A 1012 11.18 -29.45 26.22
N PRO A 1013 10.01 -29.42 26.87
CA PRO A 1013 9.15 -28.26 26.73
C PRO A 1013 9.50 -26.98 27.50
N HIS A 1014 10.54 -27.01 28.35
CA HIS A 1014 10.90 -25.86 29.18
C HIS A 1014 11.62 -24.74 28.43
N HIS A 1015 12.19 -25.02 27.25
CA HIS A 1015 13.00 -24.05 26.50
C HIS A 1015 12.18 -22.97 25.78
N TRP A 1016 10.84 -23.03 25.85
CA TRP A 1016 9.93 -22.22 25.05
C TRP A 1016 9.09 -21.22 25.85
N SER A 1017 9.21 -21.24 27.18
CA SER A 1017 8.49 -20.33 28.06
C SER A 1017 9.18 -18.97 28.16
N SER A 1018 8.38 -17.90 28.07
CA SER A 1018 8.83 -16.52 28.30
C SER A 1018 8.70 -16.09 29.77
N LEU A 1019 8.14 -16.94 30.64
CA LEU A 1019 7.66 -16.58 31.98
C LEU A 1019 8.55 -17.04 33.14
N SER A 1020 9.76 -17.56 32.87
CA SER A 1020 10.79 -17.75 33.91
C SER A 1020 12.04 -16.92 33.57
N PRO A 1021 12.07 -15.60 33.82
CA PRO A 1021 12.93 -14.72 33.03
C PRO A 1021 14.37 -14.56 33.52
N ARG A 1022 14.90 -15.24 34.55
CA ARG A 1022 16.16 -14.74 35.16
C ARG A 1022 17.27 -15.69 35.59
N LEU A 1023 17.10 -17.01 35.68
CA LEU A 1023 18.19 -17.85 36.22
C LEU A 1023 18.83 -18.85 35.22
N ASP A 1024 18.10 -19.34 34.22
CA ASP A 1024 18.66 -20.33 33.26
C ASP A 1024 19.06 -19.74 31.89
N ILE A 1025 18.65 -18.50 31.58
CA ILE A 1025 18.81 -17.94 30.22
C ILE A 1025 20.22 -17.38 30.00
N GLU A 1026 20.82 -16.72 31.00
CA GLU A 1026 22.19 -16.18 30.89
C GLU A 1026 23.27 -17.27 30.86
N SER A 1027 22.99 -18.46 31.40
CA SER A 1027 23.93 -19.60 31.42
C SER A 1027 23.88 -20.47 30.15
N SER A 1028 22.85 -20.34 29.32
CA SER A 1028 22.58 -21.25 28.20
C SER A 1028 23.32 -20.95 26.88
N GLY A 1029 23.86 -19.74 26.70
CA GLY A 1029 24.70 -19.38 25.55
C GLY A 1029 24.03 -19.44 24.16
N MET A 1030 22.70 -19.48 24.06
CA MET A 1030 22.01 -19.63 22.76
C MET A 1030 21.98 -18.32 21.93
N PRO A 1031 22.34 -18.35 20.63
CA PRO A 1031 22.34 -17.17 19.78
C PRO A 1031 20.93 -16.79 19.33
N LYS A 1032 20.66 -15.48 19.32
CA LYS A 1032 19.43 -14.89 18.79
C LYS A 1032 19.55 -14.66 17.28
N LYS A 1033 18.46 -14.80 16.52
CA LYS A 1033 18.43 -14.49 15.07
C LYS A 1033 17.32 -13.47 14.77
N PRO A 1034 17.55 -12.50 13.87
CA PRO A 1034 16.49 -11.61 13.41
C PRO A 1034 15.46 -12.38 12.58
N SER A 1035 14.17 -12.21 12.90
CA SER A 1035 13.07 -12.71 12.07
C SER A 1035 12.74 -11.66 11.01
N PRO A 1036 12.79 -11.98 9.70
CA PRO A 1036 12.36 -11.03 8.67
C PRO A 1036 10.84 -10.93 8.68
N GLY A 1037 10.32 -9.77 9.11
CA GLY A 1037 8.93 -9.36 8.83
C GLY A 1037 7.93 -9.39 9.98
N CYS A 1038 8.32 -9.13 11.23
CA CYS A 1038 7.32 -8.83 12.26
C CYS A 1038 7.64 -7.69 13.23
N GLY A 1039 8.73 -6.94 13.07
CA GLY A 1039 9.06 -5.82 13.96
C GLY A 1039 9.18 -6.15 15.47
N ILE A 1040 9.03 -7.41 15.88
CA ILE A 1040 9.30 -7.88 17.24
C ILE A 1040 10.79 -8.23 17.29
N GLY A 1041 11.48 -7.73 18.31
CA GLY A 1041 12.93 -7.92 18.47
C GLY A 1041 13.39 -9.38 18.46
N GLU A 1042 14.71 -9.54 18.37
CA GLU A 1042 15.43 -10.81 18.37
C GLU A 1042 14.76 -11.95 19.17
N HIS A 1043 14.31 -12.99 18.47
CA HIS A 1043 13.75 -14.19 19.09
C HIS A 1043 14.85 -15.23 19.38
N PHE A 1044 14.71 -15.96 20.50
CA PHE A 1044 15.52 -17.14 20.78
C PHE A 1044 15.05 -18.31 19.92
N ILE A 1045 15.97 -18.87 19.13
CA ILE A 1045 15.75 -20.16 18.48
C ILE A 1045 16.22 -21.21 19.50
N PRO A 1046 15.35 -22.11 19.97
CA PRO A 1046 15.77 -23.19 20.84
C PRO A 1046 16.75 -24.06 20.05
N SER A 1047 17.98 -24.23 20.53
CA SER A 1047 18.79 -25.37 20.11
C SER A 1047 18.41 -26.53 21.02
N SER A 1048 17.90 -27.63 20.45
CA SER A 1048 17.83 -28.90 21.17
C SER A 1048 19.20 -29.18 21.81
N GLU A 1049 19.23 -29.77 23.01
CA GLU A 1049 20.53 -30.14 23.62
C GLU A 1049 21.32 -30.99 22.61
N PRO A 1050 22.65 -30.86 22.52
CA PRO A 1050 23.45 -31.53 21.48
C PRO A 1050 23.20 -33.04 21.36
N ILE A 1051 22.85 -33.69 22.47
CA ILE A 1051 22.48 -35.11 22.53
C ILE A 1051 21.14 -35.34 21.80
N LEU A 1052 20.11 -34.53 22.07
CA LEU A 1052 18.81 -34.62 21.39
C LEU A 1052 18.93 -34.24 19.90
N MET A 1053 19.76 -33.25 19.54
CA MET A 1053 20.04 -32.95 18.13
C MET A 1053 20.65 -34.15 17.40
N GLN A 1054 21.57 -34.86 18.05
CA GLN A 1054 22.17 -36.07 17.49
C GLN A 1054 21.14 -37.19 17.36
N GLU A 1055 20.29 -37.39 18.36
CA GLU A 1055 19.21 -38.40 18.30
C GLU A 1055 18.17 -38.08 17.22
N GLU A 1056 17.70 -36.83 17.13
CA GLU A 1056 16.79 -36.37 16.08
C GLU A 1056 17.39 -36.58 14.69
N THR A 1057 18.65 -36.18 14.50
CA THR A 1057 19.36 -36.35 13.23
C THR A 1057 19.53 -37.83 12.91
N GLN A 1058 19.78 -38.67 13.92
CA GLN A 1058 19.89 -40.11 13.73
C GLN A 1058 18.55 -40.73 13.31
N LEU A 1059 17.44 -40.34 13.95
CA LEU A 1059 16.10 -40.78 13.57
C LEU A 1059 15.75 -40.33 12.14
N GLU A 1060 16.06 -39.08 11.79
CA GLU A 1060 15.87 -38.55 10.44
C GLU A 1060 16.69 -39.33 9.40
N ARG A 1061 17.98 -39.58 9.67
CA ARG A 1061 18.86 -40.36 8.77
C ARG A 1061 18.42 -41.80 8.59
N GLN A 1062 17.80 -42.41 9.60
CA GLN A 1062 17.23 -43.75 9.44
C GLN A 1062 16.10 -43.80 8.40
N ILE A 1063 15.42 -42.69 8.16
CA ILE A 1063 14.35 -42.57 7.15
C ILE A 1063 14.89 -42.03 5.82
N MET A 1064 15.69 -40.96 5.90
CA MET A 1064 16.13 -40.15 4.76
C MET A 1064 17.48 -40.61 4.16
N GLY A 1065 18.18 -41.51 4.85
CA GLY A 1065 19.52 -41.98 4.52
C GLY A 1065 20.63 -41.29 5.30
N GLU A 1066 21.76 -41.96 5.48
CA GLU A 1066 22.92 -41.51 6.29
C GLU A 1066 23.50 -40.15 5.86
N GLN A 1067 23.34 -39.76 4.60
CA GLN A 1067 23.84 -38.49 4.06
C GLN A 1067 22.91 -37.29 4.34
N TYR A 1068 21.74 -37.52 4.92
CA TYR A 1068 20.78 -36.46 5.21
C TYR A 1068 21.24 -35.58 6.38
N ASP A 1069 21.26 -34.27 6.15
CA ASP A 1069 21.57 -33.24 7.14
C ASP A 1069 20.40 -32.26 7.22
N SER A 1070 19.55 -32.45 8.22
CA SER A 1070 18.36 -31.63 8.44
C SER A 1070 18.69 -30.17 8.74
N PHE A 1071 19.82 -29.88 9.39
CA PHE A 1071 20.22 -28.52 9.71
C PHE A 1071 20.69 -27.75 8.48
N ALA A 1072 21.39 -28.40 7.55
CA ALA A 1072 21.78 -27.80 6.28
C ALA A 1072 20.57 -27.50 5.38
N VAL A 1073 19.50 -28.29 5.46
CA VAL A 1073 18.27 -28.10 4.67
C VAL A 1073 17.19 -27.28 5.37
N GLY A 1074 17.53 -26.61 6.48
CA GLY A 1074 16.71 -25.54 7.06
C GLY A 1074 16.04 -25.84 8.41
N LYS A 1075 16.41 -26.92 9.12
CA LYS A 1075 15.81 -27.26 10.44
C LYS A 1075 15.91 -26.11 11.46
N ARG A 1076 16.98 -25.31 11.43
CA ARG A 1076 17.18 -24.17 12.35
C ARG A 1076 16.20 -23.01 12.14
N GLU A 1077 15.51 -22.98 11.01
CA GLU A 1077 14.59 -21.90 10.65
C GLU A 1077 13.13 -22.27 10.97
N LEU A 1078 12.91 -23.50 11.47
CA LEU A 1078 11.60 -23.96 11.93
C LEU A 1078 11.33 -23.43 13.33
N LEU A 1079 10.52 -22.37 13.42
CA LEU A 1079 9.88 -22.04 14.68
C LEU A 1079 8.77 -23.08 14.96
N PRO A 1080 8.61 -23.54 16.22
CA PRO A 1080 7.49 -24.39 16.60
C PRO A 1080 6.18 -23.63 16.41
N SER A 1081 5.09 -24.36 16.15
CA SER A 1081 3.78 -23.74 15.96
C SER A 1081 3.41 -22.87 17.18
N PRO A 1082 2.66 -21.77 16.99
CA PRO A 1082 2.17 -20.94 18.10
C PRO A 1082 1.37 -21.75 19.15
N LEU A 1083 0.80 -22.91 18.74
CA LEU A 1083 0.02 -23.77 19.62
C LEU A 1083 0.89 -24.44 20.66
N LEU A 1084 1.98 -25.04 20.19
CA LEU A 1084 2.98 -25.64 21.05
C LEU A 1084 3.61 -24.62 22.02
N ARG A 1085 3.75 -23.35 21.60
CA ARG A 1085 4.28 -22.28 22.46
C ARG A 1085 3.29 -21.79 23.52
N ARG A 1086 2.00 -21.71 23.20
CA ARG A 1086 0.95 -21.17 24.09
C ARG A 1086 0.51 -22.17 25.15
N ASP A 1087 0.25 -23.42 24.75
CA ASP A 1087 -0.23 -24.47 25.65
C ASP A 1087 0.79 -24.73 26.78
N TRP A 1088 2.08 -24.51 26.49
CA TRP A 1088 3.15 -24.64 27.46
C TRP A 1088 3.25 -23.50 28.48
N ASN A 1089 2.97 -22.27 28.06
CA ASN A 1089 2.93 -21.14 28.99
C ASN A 1089 1.78 -21.26 30.00
N SER A 1090 0.66 -21.87 29.61
CA SER A 1090 -0.46 -22.16 30.53
C SER A 1090 -0.16 -23.28 31.54
N SER A 1091 0.67 -24.26 31.18
CA SER A 1091 0.99 -25.42 32.04
C SER A 1091 2.02 -25.18 33.15
N MET A 1092 2.65 -24.01 33.18
CA MET A 1092 3.62 -23.62 34.20
C MET A 1092 3.14 -22.49 35.12
N GLY A 1093 1.92 -21.98 34.89
CA GLY A 1093 1.28 -20.93 35.70
C GLY A 1093 0.61 -21.48 36.95
#